data_AF-A0A8H4YAQ3-F1
#
_entry.id   AF-A0A8H4YAQ3-F1
#
_cell.length_a   1.000
_cell.length_b   1.000
_cell.length_c   1.000
_cell.angle_alpha   90.00
_cell.angle_beta   90.00
_cell.angle_gamma   90.00
#
_symmetry.space_group_name_H-M   'P 1'
#
loop_
_entity.id
_entity.type
_entity.pdbx_description
1 polymer ?
#
loop_
_entity_poly.entity_id
_entity_poly.type
_entity_poly.pdbx_seq_one_letter_code
_entity_poly.pdbx_strand_id
1 'polypeptide(L)'
;MVLAPHLLHPSSPFAKLACTVLAASPRRAKSTLELDFWSRIVPQLTHSIPCVQAAVEAFGACYQEYVLESSNPSKSVETPRRYLKALKLAQLDLSTMQHGPMPCIIACIFLAIVEAVQQRLDKGYMHLNGALSLMAPHLNQKDGREAMIDIEYVSFFQKLDLHTATYATGWAPYLSPQSSITTDDLLSEPPDKSLTRVLHSCYHFIAAACPYKYTSRRRTPPALLIEQGRQLSNMKQWLSYNQVPQQSSSASDTCIPDEFLHVLRAQCLAALINASICLDPRQTSYDSFGPEFEEIVTLIERLFSNTDQDQTSQLLSFTPEMGIIHPLYFVARKYRHRRWRRRALHLLKRSGREGPWCGQTESSVVASVIRAEEGLTDNSSLNLASFQGTDADDPINIPESNRVHVVGPVGDEDEDGSIGSSRSREGRLTRMRTWFGRGKRLQRAVTSCCLCAFVLYGYDQGVFGGILENQDWLSQFDNPGDTLTGFIVSSYNLGCLLGCFKNFMLGERLGRRWTIWVAMGWILAGAALQATATTRAHLIVGRVVTGVGTGLKTYQSELCQGAKRGRLVSAEVMFVGIGIAFAYWWDFAFSFVGGAFAWRWPLAFQAVFAIWVIFVVFGVPESPRWLLHHGNRDEAIQVLSAVYDKPIDHPDILDEVNSIEAALSIEAEAKGSTSWASAFRKDKVSTRYRIFLAWFVQFMNQAGGINLVVYYILTVLTDSVKLEHRLAQIIAGCIQLMFPIGSLLPSLALDRMGRRSTMMWGSAGLSFSMLMVAALLSQADDTARGKAFASGSIAFFFTYMLVFGASMNCVPWVYVPEILPLDARTKGTAIGVSANWLWNFTVVMITPILINRLQWKAYLIFMATNLVFVPIIYFLYPETSNLELEEVDYIFARGDNTVQVAREMQKEIALHGHLSDDRRPGKESGMLFPCVAADLSSREQTRGLVEQVFQDATVSAKHDAVSILVANAGLGRRIRDIQNIQEDDWDQVMEVNSRSQFVVTKACLPGMRAQGWGRVILVGSIASTGGGINGCHYAATKGALSSMGKNLSTVLAGEGVTVNTILPAMIGSTDMIPTPKSKTWTSETNLEELKASDPGLAIAASVPVHRLGQPVEVANVAVMMAKTGYLTGQDILLTGGLK
;
A
#
# COMPACT_ATOMS: atom_id res chain seq x y z
N MET A 1 -32.09 -2.63 59.70
CA MET A 1 -32.16 -3.91 60.45
C MET A 1 -30.76 -4.50 60.46
N VAL A 2 -30.02 -4.33 61.56
CA VAL A 2 -28.61 -4.70 61.67
C VAL A 2 -28.51 -6.09 62.30
N LEU A 3 -27.97 -7.07 61.57
CA LEU A 3 -27.58 -8.38 62.10
C LEU A 3 -26.04 -8.51 62.04
N ALA A 4 -25.48 -9.15 63.07
CA ALA A 4 -24.05 -9.19 63.37
C ALA A 4 -23.18 -9.90 62.29
N PRO A 5 -21.88 -9.57 62.18
CA PRO A 5 -21.02 -9.93 61.04
C PRO A 5 -20.68 -11.42 60.88
N HIS A 6 -20.98 -12.25 61.87
CA HIS A 6 -20.45 -13.62 61.96
C HIS A 6 -21.40 -14.74 61.47
N LEU A 7 -22.54 -14.41 60.86
CA LEU A 7 -23.57 -15.41 60.46
C LEU A 7 -23.98 -15.40 58.97
N LEU A 8 -23.26 -14.71 58.09
CA LEU A 8 -23.60 -14.59 56.66
C LEU A 8 -22.55 -15.29 55.77
N HIS A 9 -22.51 -16.62 55.79
CA HIS A 9 -21.71 -17.40 54.84
C HIS A 9 -22.59 -17.98 53.72
N PRO A 10 -22.46 -17.53 52.46
CA PRO A 10 -23.25 -18.04 51.33
C PRO A 10 -23.12 -19.56 51.20
N SER A 11 -24.23 -20.26 50.99
CA SER A 11 -24.28 -21.73 50.93
C SER A 11 -23.63 -22.33 49.67
N SER A 12 -23.51 -21.54 48.59
CA SER A 12 -22.87 -21.94 47.35
C SER A 12 -21.39 -21.50 47.29
N PRO A 13 -20.46 -22.38 46.88
CA PRO A 13 -19.04 -22.03 46.76
C PRO A 13 -18.81 -20.88 45.76
N PHE A 14 -19.61 -20.79 44.70
CA PHE A 14 -19.54 -19.69 43.74
C PHE A 14 -20.03 -18.37 44.33
N ALA A 15 -21.10 -18.39 45.13
CA ALA A 15 -21.58 -17.18 45.80
C ALA A 15 -20.56 -16.67 46.83
N LYS A 16 -19.91 -17.58 47.55
CA LYS A 16 -18.82 -17.24 48.48
C LYS A 16 -17.64 -16.63 47.73
N LEU A 17 -17.24 -17.20 46.60
CA LEU A 17 -16.18 -16.65 45.74
C LEU A 17 -16.54 -15.23 45.27
N ALA A 18 -17.74 -15.03 44.72
CA ALA A 18 -18.22 -13.75 44.24
C ALA A 18 -18.19 -12.65 45.32
N CYS A 19 -18.76 -12.93 46.51
CA CYS A 19 -18.77 -11.97 47.61
C CYS A 19 -17.35 -11.68 48.13
N THR A 20 -16.47 -12.69 48.18
CA THR A 20 -15.08 -12.51 48.63
C THR A 20 -14.31 -11.62 47.65
N VAL A 21 -14.49 -11.84 46.35
CA VAL A 21 -13.83 -11.06 45.30
C VAL A 21 -14.19 -9.58 45.36
N LEU A 22 -15.48 -9.27 45.53
CA LEU A 22 -15.96 -7.89 45.55
C LEU A 22 -15.66 -7.17 46.86
N ALA A 23 -15.66 -7.89 47.99
CA ALA A 23 -15.34 -7.34 49.30
C ALA A 23 -13.83 -7.10 49.51
N ALA A 24 -12.96 -7.91 48.89
CA ALA A 24 -11.51 -7.80 49.05
C ALA A 24 -10.80 -7.11 47.86
N SER A 25 -11.55 -6.54 46.94
CA SER A 25 -11.05 -5.63 45.90
C SER A 25 -10.31 -4.43 46.55
N PRO A 26 -9.15 -3.98 45.99
CA PRO A 26 -8.33 -2.93 46.59
C PRO A 26 -9.12 -1.65 46.89
N ARG A 27 -8.81 -0.93 47.97
CA ARG A 27 -9.45 0.36 48.34
C ARG A 27 -9.26 1.50 47.34
N ARG A 28 -8.61 1.24 46.20
CA ARG A 28 -8.42 2.21 45.13
C ARG A 28 -9.81 2.53 44.56
N ALA A 29 -10.28 3.76 44.74
CA ALA A 29 -11.51 4.29 44.16
C ALA A 29 -12.88 3.90 44.79
N LYS A 30 -12.93 3.41 46.05
CA LYS A 30 -14.21 3.11 46.74
C LYS A 30 -14.59 4.14 47.82
N SER A 31 -15.82 4.66 47.77
CA SER A 31 -16.40 5.40 48.90
C SER A 31 -16.78 4.44 50.04
N THR A 32 -16.98 4.97 51.25
CA THR A 32 -17.46 4.18 52.40
C THR A 32 -18.79 3.49 52.12
N LEU A 33 -19.68 4.14 51.35
CA LEU A 33 -20.95 3.57 50.92
C LEU A 33 -20.77 2.42 49.93
N GLU A 34 -19.87 2.55 48.96
CA GLU A 34 -19.55 1.49 47.99
C GLU A 34 -18.95 0.26 48.70
N LEU A 35 -18.10 0.49 49.71
CA LEU A 35 -17.53 -0.58 50.53
C LEU A 35 -18.61 -1.32 51.32
N ASP A 36 -19.52 -0.60 51.97
CA ASP A 36 -20.63 -1.20 52.73
C ASP A 36 -21.62 -1.94 51.79
N PHE A 37 -21.84 -1.43 50.58
CA PHE A 37 -22.67 -2.08 49.58
C PHE A 37 -22.13 -3.48 49.20
N TRP A 38 -20.85 -3.55 48.81
CA TRP A 38 -20.24 -4.81 48.40
C TRP A 38 -19.98 -5.77 49.56
N SER A 39 -19.61 -5.26 50.75
CA SER A 39 -19.22 -6.09 51.89
C SER A 39 -20.38 -6.50 52.81
N ARG A 40 -21.51 -5.78 52.80
CA ARG A 40 -22.65 -6.03 53.69
C ARG A 40 -23.96 -6.24 52.94
N ILE A 41 -24.35 -5.31 52.06
CA ILE A 41 -25.68 -5.34 51.42
C ILE A 41 -25.80 -6.50 50.44
N VAL A 42 -24.83 -6.66 49.53
CA VAL A 42 -24.84 -7.76 48.55
C VAL A 42 -24.83 -9.13 49.25
N PRO A 43 -23.96 -9.42 50.23
CA PRO A 43 -24.01 -10.67 50.98
C PRO A 43 -25.35 -10.92 51.69
N GLN A 44 -25.95 -9.89 52.31
CA GLN A 44 -27.26 -10.02 52.96
C GLN A 44 -28.36 -10.41 51.96
N LEU A 45 -28.44 -9.70 50.83
CA LEU A 45 -29.44 -9.96 49.80
C LEU A 45 -29.22 -11.28 49.06
N THR A 46 -27.97 -11.72 48.93
CA THR A 46 -27.62 -13.06 48.40
C THR A 46 -28.24 -14.17 49.25
N HIS A 47 -28.43 -13.96 50.54
CA HIS A 47 -29.05 -14.94 51.44
C HIS A 47 -30.58 -14.91 51.42
N SER A 48 -31.17 -13.73 51.22
CA SER A 48 -32.61 -13.54 51.38
C SER A 48 -33.41 -13.53 50.07
N ILE A 49 -32.76 -13.28 48.91
CA ILE A 49 -33.47 -13.06 47.65
C ILE A 49 -32.96 -14.01 46.54
N PRO A 50 -33.82 -14.88 45.97
CA PRO A 50 -33.41 -15.88 44.98
C PRO A 50 -32.81 -15.32 43.68
N CYS A 51 -33.29 -14.17 43.18
CA CYS A 51 -32.79 -13.56 41.94
C CYS A 51 -31.36 -13.04 42.12
N VAL A 52 -31.07 -12.38 43.24
CA VAL A 52 -29.73 -11.89 43.62
C VAL A 52 -28.79 -13.05 43.83
N GLN A 53 -29.21 -14.09 44.56
CA GLN A 53 -28.40 -15.28 44.77
C GLN A 53 -27.97 -15.91 43.44
N ALA A 54 -28.91 -16.11 42.51
CA ALA A 54 -28.60 -16.73 41.22
C ALA A 54 -27.66 -15.87 40.37
N ALA A 55 -27.81 -14.54 40.39
CA ALA A 55 -26.93 -13.62 39.66
C ALA A 55 -25.50 -13.60 40.25
N VAL A 56 -25.38 -13.58 41.58
CA VAL A 56 -24.09 -13.64 42.29
C VAL A 56 -23.39 -14.99 42.04
N GLU A 57 -24.14 -16.10 42.03
CA GLU A 57 -23.60 -17.42 41.66
C GLU A 57 -23.16 -17.51 40.19
N ALA A 58 -23.90 -16.87 39.27
CA ALA A 58 -23.52 -16.80 37.87
C ALA A 58 -22.21 -16.02 37.68
N PHE A 59 -22.02 -14.93 38.43
CA PHE A 59 -20.75 -14.20 38.47
C PHE A 59 -19.63 -15.03 39.09
N GLY A 60 -19.85 -15.70 40.22
CA GLY A 60 -18.82 -16.55 40.83
C GLY A 60 -18.35 -17.68 39.91
N ALA A 61 -19.27 -18.35 39.21
CA ALA A 61 -18.94 -19.37 38.22
C ALA A 61 -18.17 -18.78 37.02
N CYS A 62 -18.63 -17.63 36.51
CA CYS A 62 -17.95 -16.93 35.43
C CYS A 62 -16.55 -16.46 35.84
N TYR A 63 -16.38 -15.96 37.07
CA TYR A 63 -15.10 -15.53 37.61
C TYR A 63 -14.13 -16.71 37.75
N GLN A 64 -14.59 -17.83 38.31
CA GLN A 64 -13.76 -19.03 38.41
C GLN A 64 -13.30 -19.52 37.03
N GLU A 65 -14.21 -19.64 36.08
CA GLU A 65 -13.91 -20.19 34.75
C GLU A 65 -13.06 -19.22 33.88
N TYR A 66 -13.41 -17.93 33.84
CA TYR A 66 -12.82 -16.96 32.92
C TYR A 66 -11.70 -16.11 33.54
N VAL A 67 -11.60 -16.05 34.87
CA VAL A 67 -10.57 -15.29 35.58
C VAL A 67 -9.54 -16.19 36.23
N LEU A 68 -9.95 -17.20 37.02
CA LEU A 68 -9.02 -18.06 37.75
C LEU A 68 -8.49 -19.22 36.89
N GLU A 69 -9.35 -19.89 36.12
CA GLU A 69 -9.02 -21.09 35.33
C GLU A 69 -8.76 -20.78 33.85
N SER A 70 -8.31 -19.56 33.53
CA SER A 70 -8.11 -19.07 32.15
C SER A 70 -7.19 -19.91 31.25
N SER A 71 -6.42 -20.83 31.83
CA SER A 71 -5.49 -21.74 31.15
C SER A 71 -6.05 -23.14 30.89
N ASN A 72 -7.26 -23.46 31.36
CA ASN A 72 -7.85 -24.79 31.23
C ASN A 72 -8.81 -24.85 30.02
N PRO A 73 -8.54 -25.67 28.99
CA PRO A 73 -9.27 -25.61 27.70
C PRO A 73 -10.69 -26.20 27.72
N SER A 74 -11.13 -26.87 28.78
CA SER A 74 -12.48 -27.42 28.90
C SER A 74 -13.42 -26.43 29.59
N LYS A 75 -14.22 -25.69 28.80
CA LYS A 75 -15.27 -24.81 29.33
C LYS A 75 -16.37 -25.62 30.02
N SER A 76 -16.73 -25.24 31.23
CA SER A 76 -17.75 -25.91 32.02
C SER A 76 -19.14 -25.50 31.56
N VAL A 77 -20.09 -26.44 31.49
CA VAL A 77 -21.52 -26.15 31.19
C VAL A 77 -22.18 -25.33 32.33
N GLU A 78 -21.49 -25.15 33.45
CA GLU A 78 -22.01 -24.55 34.67
C GLU A 78 -22.27 -23.03 34.54
N THR A 79 -21.39 -22.27 33.88
CA THR A 79 -21.59 -20.81 33.71
C THR A 79 -22.82 -20.48 32.86
N PRO A 80 -23.02 -21.06 31.65
CA PRO A 80 -24.25 -20.83 30.87
C PRO A 80 -25.51 -21.26 31.63
N ARG A 81 -25.45 -22.40 32.36
CA ARG A 81 -26.58 -22.91 33.13
C ARG A 81 -26.99 -21.95 34.26
N ARG A 82 -26.03 -21.44 35.03
CA ARG A 82 -26.28 -20.49 36.12
C ARG A 82 -26.73 -19.14 35.60
N TYR A 83 -26.15 -18.68 34.49
CA TYR A 83 -26.58 -17.44 33.83
C TYR A 83 -28.05 -17.51 33.38
N LEU A 84 -28.47 -18.58 32.70
CA LEU A 84 -29.87 -18.75 32.28
C LEU A 84 -30.83 -18.81 33.47
N LYS A 85 -30.42 -19.47 34.57
CA LYS A 85 -31.19 -19.50 35.81
C LYS A 85 -31.35 -18.10 36.41
N ALA A 86 -30.26 -17.34 36.48
CA ALA A 86 -30.26 -15.96 36.97
C ALA A 86 -31.15 -15.05 36.12
N LEU A 87 -31.05 -15.14 34.79
CA LEU A 87 -31.88 -14.37 33.86
C LEU A 87 -33.37 -14.66 34.06
N LYS A 88 -33.75 -15.94 34.16
CA LYS A 88 -35.15 -16.34 34.36
C LYS A 88 -35.72 -15.82 35.69
N LEU A 89 -34.94 -15.88 36.77
CA LEU A 89 -35.35 -15.38 38.08
C LEU A 89 -35.41 -13.86 38.14
N ALA A 90 -34.47 -13.16 37.49
CA ALA A 90 -34.50 -11.71 37.36
C ALA A 90 -35.73 -11.25 36.57
N GLN A 91 -36.06 -11.90 35.45
CA GLN A 91 -37.27 -11.60 34.66
C GLN A 91 -38.56 -11.82 35.46
N LEU A 92 -38.61 -12.89 36.26
CA LEU A 92 -39.76 -13.18 37.11
C LEU A 92 -39.95 -12.08 38.16
N ASP A 93 -38.89 -11.71 38.88
CA ASP A 93 -38.94 -10.67 39.92
C ASP A 93 -39.19 -9.28 39.33
N LEU A 94 -38.72 -9.00 38.11
CA LEU A 94 -39.05 -7.79 37.34
C LEU A 94 -40.55 -7.69 37.01
N SER A 95 -41.20 -8.83 36.71
CA SER A 95 -42.62 -8.86 36.37
C SER A 95 -43.54 -8.73 37.60
N THR A 96 -43.08 -9.18 38.77
CA THR A 96 -43.87 -9.17 40.01
C THR A 96 -43.51 -8.02 40.94
N MET A 97 -42.30 -7.47 40.82
CA MET A 97 -41.69 -6.47 41.71
C MET A 97 -41.83 -6.83 43.21
N GLN A 98 -41.86 -8.13 43.52
CA GLN A 98 -42.24 -8.63 44.84
C GLN A 98 -41.31 -8.14 45.95
N HIS A 99 -40.03 -7.94 45.65
CA HIS A 99 -38.99 -7.53 46.60
C HIS A 99 -38.52 -6.08 46.39
N GLY A 100 -39.26 -5.28 45.61
CA GLY A 100 -38.88 -3.92 45.24
C GLY A 100 -37.83 -3.83 44.12
N PRO A 101 -37.41 -2.61 43.74
CA PRO A 101 -36.54 -2.39 42.58
C PRO A 101 -35.06 -2.75 42.84
N MET A 102 -34.60 -2.66 44.08
CA MET A 102 -33.19 -2.81 44.43
C MET A 102 -32.58 -4.20 44.12
N PRO A 103 -33.25 -5.33 44.41
CA PRO A 103 -32.76 -6.65 44.06
C PRO A 103 -32.68 -6.88 42.54
N CYS A 104 -33.62 -6.34 41.77
CA CYS A 104 -33.61 -6.39 40.31
C CYS A 104 -32.42 -5.60 39.73
N ILE A 105 -32.16 -4.40 40.27
CA ILE A 105 -30.98 -3.58 39.90
C ILE A 105 -29.69 -4.36 40.15
N ILE A 106 -29.54 -4.97 41.33
CA ILE A 106 -28.37 -5.78 41.68
C ILE A 106 -28.21 -6.96 40.72
N ALA A 107 -29.29 -7.69 40.45
CA ALA A 107 -29.27 -8.82 39.52
C ALA A 107 -28.84 -8.40 38.11
N CYS A 108 -29.37 -7.28 37.61
CA CYS A 108 -28.97 -6.69 36.32
C CYS A 108 -27.48 -6.31 36.30
N ILE A 109 -26.93 -5.73 37.37
CA ILE A 109 -25.52 -5.37 37.44
C ILE A 109 -24.63 -6.61 37.43
N PHE A 110 -24.97 -7.65 38.19
CA PHE A 110 -24.21 -8.90 38.18
C PHE A 110 -24.27 -9.60 36.81
N LEU A 111 -25.43 -9.61 36.15
CA LEU A 111 -25.57 -10.12 34.78
C LEU A 111 -24.75 -9.29 33.80
N ALA A 112 -24.71 -7.96 33.97
CA ALA A 112 -23.87 -7.08 33.17
C ALA A 112 -22.38 -7.38 33.34
N ILE A 113 -21.94 -7.58 34.58
CA ILE A 113 -20.55 -7.95 34.89
C ILE A 113 -20.21 -9.33 34.31
N VAL A 114 -21.12 -10.30 34.37
CA VAL A 114 -20.92 -11.63 33.76
C VAL A 114 -20.74 -11.52 32.24
N GLU A 115 -21.60 -10.76 31.57
CA GLU A 115 -21.49 -10.54 30.12
C GLU A 115 -20.22 -9.75 29.77
N ALA A 116 -19.83 -8.78 30.60
CA ALA A 116 -18.59 -8.03 30.47
C ALA A 116 -17.34 -8.94 30.58
N VAL A 117 -17.30 -9.84 31.57
CA VAL A 117 -16.20 -10.82 31.75
C VAL A 117 -16.13 -11.79 30.57
N GLN A 118 -17.27 -12.13 29.97
CA GLN A 118 -17.36 -12.96 28.76
C GLN A 118 -17.14 -12.20 27.44
N GLN A 119 -16.78 -10.90 27.49
CA GLN A 119 -16.57 -10.04 26.32
C GLN A 119 -17.84 -9.88 25.44
N ARG A 120 -19.03 -9.96 26.03
CA ARG A 120 -20.35 -9.74 25.41
C ARG A 120 -20.91 -8.38 25.81
N LEU A 121 -20.22 -7.35 25.36
CA LEU A 121 -20.34 -5.98 25.83
C LEU A 121 -21.70 -5.34 25.50
N ASP A 122 -22.29 -5.73 24.36
CA ASP A 122 -23.64 -5.35 23.94
C ASP A 122 -24.72 -5.82 24.93
N LYS A 123 -24.62 -7.08 25.38
CA LYS A 123 -25.53 -7.65 26.37
C LYS A 123 -25.30 -7.08 27.75
N GLY A 124 -24.04 -6.84 28.12
CA GLY A 124 -23.69 -6.16 29.36
C GLY A 124 -24.31 -4.77 29.45
N TYR A 125 -24.20 -4.00 28.37
CA TYR A 125 -24.82 -2.67 28.25
C TYR A 125 -26.35 -2.72 28.34
N MET A 126 -26.99 -3.70 27.70
CA MET A 126 -28.45 -3.89 27.81
C MET A 126 -28.91 -4.13 29.26
N HIS A 127 -28.18 -4.93 30.04
CA HIS A 127 -28.50 -5.17 31.45
C HIS A 127 -28.34 -3.90 32.31
N LEU A 128 -27.30 -3.09 32.07
CA LEU A 128 -27.09 -1.82 32.77
C LEU A 128 -28.16 -0.78 32.43
N ASN A 129 -28.56 -0.67 31.16
CA ASN A 129 -29.70 0.16 30.76
C ASN A 129 -31.00 -0.29 31.42
N GLY A 130 -31.19 -1.60 31.58
CA GLY A 130 -32.29 -2.15 32.35
C GLY A 130 -32.26 -1.65 33.80
N ALA A 131 -31.10 -1.72 34.46
CA ALA A 131 -30.92 -1.20 35.81
C ALA A 131 -31.18 0.32 35.91
N LEU A 132 -30.66 1.12 34.97
CA LEU A 132 -30.89 2.57 34.90
C LEU A 132 -32.36 2.92 34.67
N SER A 133 -33.06 2.17 33.81
CA SER A 133 -34.48 2.38 33.55
C SER A 133 -35.35 2.13 34.78
N LEU A 134 -34.95 1.18 35.65
CA LEU A 134 -35.61 0.96 36.95
C LEU A 134 -35.36 2.11 37.94
N MET A 135 -34.23 2.80 37.83
CA MET A 135 -33.89 3.95 38.66
C MET A 135 -34.51 5.27 38.18
N ALA A 136 -34.71 5.45 36.86
CA ALA A 136 -35.15 6.71 36.24
C ALA A 136 -36.44 7.33 36.82
N PRO A 137 -37.51 6.57 37.14
CA PRO A 137 -38.72 7.13 37.77
C PRO A 137 -38.46 7.74 39.16
N HIS A 138 -37.43 7.28 39.86
CA HIS A 138 -37.07 7.70 41.21
C HIS A 138 -36.16 8.92 41.24
N LEU A 139 -35.52 9.25 40.11
CA LEU A 139 -34.66 10.45 39.94
C LEU A 139 -35.45 11.74 39.72
N ASN A 140 -36.69 11.65 39.24
CA ASN A 140 -37.52 12.80 38.84
C ASN A 140 -38.57 13.23 39.89
N GLN A 141 -38.62 12.60 41.07
CA GLN A 141 -39.55 13.02 42.13
C GLN A 141 -39.02 14.26 42.87
N LYS A 142 -39.54 15.44 42.50
CA LYS A 142 -39.39 16.69 43.26
C LYS A 142 -40.35 16.81 44.46
N ASP A 143 -41.30 15.89 44.59
CA ASP A 143 -42.36 15.97 45.60
C ASP A 143 -42.13 14.97 46.73
N GLY A 144 -41.63 15.46 47.86
CA GLY A 144 -41.80 15.03 49.27
C GLY A 144 -42.19 13.61 49.70
N ARG A 145 -42.11 12.57 48.85
CA ARG A 145 -42.28 11.16 49.19
C ARG A 145 -40.90 10.55 49.36
N GLU A 146 -40.73 9.73 50.41
CA GLU A 146 -39.48 8.99 50.66
C GLU A 146 -39.08 8.21 49.40
N ALA A 147 -37.93 8.56 48.82
CA ALA A 147 -37.37 7.83 47.70
C ALA A 147 -37.06 6.39 48.13
N MET A 148 -37.59 5.38 47.43
CA MET A 148 -37.33 3.96 47.73
C MET A 148 -35.84 3.55 47.57
N ILE A 149 -35.05 4.38 46.88
CA ILE A 149 -33.60 4.18 46.65
C ILE A 149 -32.90 5.50 46.98
N ASP A 150 -31.87 5.44 47.81
CA ASP A 150 -31.05 6.61 48.16
C ASP A 150 -30.36 7.20 46.92
N ILE A 151 -30.33 8.52 46.82
CA ILE A 151 -29.68 9.28 45.75
C ILE A 151 -28.19 8.90 45.66
N GLU A 152 -27.55 8.55 46.77
CA GLU A 152 -26.15 8.12 46.79
C GLU A 152 -25.93 6.79 46.05
N TYR A 153 -26.86 5.82 46.13
CA TYR A 153 -26.77 4.58 45.34
C TYR A 153 -26.97 4.82 43.85
N VAL A 154 -27.79 5.80 43.48
CA VAL A 154 -28.01 6.13 42.06
C VAL A 154 -26.72 6.69 41.43
N SER A 155 -25.99 7.55 42.15
CA SER A 155 -24.69 8.05 41.73
C SER A 155 -23.66 6.91 41.54
N PHE A 156 -23.66 5.94 42.45
CA PHE A 156 -22.81 4.75 42.34
C PHE A 156 -23.14 3.91 41.10
N PHE A 157 -24.41 3.68 40.79
CA PHE A 157 -24.80 2.90 39.62
C PHE A 157 -24.55 3.62 38.29
N GLN A 158 -24.68 4.95 38.26
CA GLN A 158 -24.29 5.76 37.10
C GLN A 158 -22.78 5.68 36.82
N LYS A 159 -21.95 5.63 37.87
CA LYS A 159 -20.49 5.41 37.75
C LYS A 159 -20.16 4.05 37.13
N LEU A 160 -20.94 3.00 37.42
CA LEU A 160 -20.79 1.68 36.79
C LEU A 160 -21.26 1.64 35.34
N ASP A 161 -22.31 2.38 34.97
CA ASP A 161 -22.80 2.46 33.59
C ASP A 161 -21.82 3.16 32.65
N LEU A 162 -21.23 4.27 33.12
CA LEU A 162 -20.22 5.04 32.38
C LEU A 162 -19.03 4.16 31.97
N HIS A 163 -18.71 3.12 32.75
CA HIS A 163 -17.64 2.16 32.46
C HIS A 163 -17.91 1.31 31.22
N THR A 164 -19.16 0.89 31.03
CA THR A 164 -19.55 0.01 29.91
C THR A 164 -19.78 0.81 28.65
N ALA A 165 -20.41 1.96 28.78
CA ALA A 165 -20.86 2.73 27.64
C ALA A 165 -19.73 3.46 26.91
N THR A 166 -18.67 3.84 27.61
CA THR A 166 -17.62 4.68 27.01
C THR A 166 -16.71 3.92 26.02
N TYR A 167 -16.60 2.59 26.15
CA TYR A 167 -15.50 1.88 25.49
C TYR A 167 -15.84 0.49 24.94
N ALA A 168 -17.00 -0.05 25.28
CA ALA A 168 -17.33 -1.44 24.96
C ALA A 168 -18.06 -1.60 23.62
N THR A 169 -18.79 -0.57 23.18
CA THR A 169 -19.58 -0.61 21.93
C THR A 169 -19.06 0.35 20.86
N GLY A 170 -18.32 1.40 21.21
CA GLY A 170 -17.98 2.49 20.28
C GLY A 170 -19.17 3.42 19.98
N TRP A 171 -20.27 3.28 20.73
CA TRP A 171 -21.44 4.15 20.69
C TRP A 171 -21.51 4.91 22.01
N ALA A 172 -21.91 6.19 22.00
CA ALA A 172 -22.31 6.80 23.26
C ALA A 172 -23.53 6.06 23.81
N PRO A 173 -23.59 5.91 25.14
CA PRO A 173 -24.86 5.62 25.78
C PRO A 173 -25.91 6.65 25.40
N TYR A 174 -27.19 6.23 25.31
CA TYR A 174 -28.30 7.18 25.25
C TYR A 174 -28.50 7.77 26.65
N LEU A 175 -27.65 8.74 26.99
CA LEU A 175 -27.74 9.44 28.26
C LEU A 175 -28.74 10.58 28.12
N SER A 176 -29.62 10.72 29.10
CA SER A 176 -30.48 11.90 29.17
C SER A 176 -29.60 13.15 29.28
N PRO A 177 -29.88 14.22 28.51
CA PRO A 177 -29.13 15.47 28.60
C PRO A 177 -29.18 15.97 30.05
N GLN A 178 -28.01 16.07 30.70
CA GLN A 178 -27.93 16.70 32.02
C GLN A 178 -27.96 18.22 31.88
N SER A 179 -28.48 18.90 32.91
CA SER A 179 -28.47 20.36 33.01
C SER A 179 -27.03 20.90 32.92
N SER A 180 -26.89 22.16 32.50
CA SER A 180 -25.59 22.84 32.48
C SER A 180 -24.93 22.79 33.85
N ILE A 181 -23.73 22.19 33.93
CA ILE A 181 -22.90 22.15 35.14
C ILE A 181 -22.51 23.58 35.52
N THR A 182 -22.82 24.00 36.74
CA THR A 182 -22.45 25.31 37.28
C THR A 182 -21.18 25.23 38.14
N THR A 183 -20.54 26.37 38.40
CA THR A 183 -19.39 26.43 39.32
C THR A 183 -19.76 25.95 40.73
N ASP A 184 -20.98 26.23 41.19
CA ASP A 184 -21.46 25.79 42.50
C ASP A 184 -21.61 24.27 42.57
N ASP A 185 -21.99 23.61 41.47
CA ASP A 185 -22.05 22.14 41.39
C ASP A 185 -20.67 21.49 41.55
N LEU A 186 -19.60 22.15 41.09
CA LEU A 186 -18.23 21.64 41.19
C LEU A 186 -17.64 21.79 42.61
N LEU A 187 -18.16 22.74 43.40
CA LEU A 187 -17.67 23.06 44.75
C LEU A 187 -18.49 22.39 45.86
N SER A 188 -19.79 22.18 45.63
CA SER A 188 -20.72 21.68 46.65
C SER A 188 -20.75 20.15 46.76
N GLU A 189 -20.28 19.43 45.74
CA GLU A 189 -20.32 17.96 45.70
C GLU A 189 -18.94 17.31 45.96
N PRO A 190 -18.92 16.07 46.48
CA PRO A 190 -17.70 15.26 46.58
C PRO A 190 -16.95 15.16 45.23
N PRO A 191 -15.61 15.06 45.24
CA PRO A 191 -14.79 15.05 44.01
C PRO A 191 -15.17 13.97 43.00
N ASP A 192 -15.53 12.77 43.45
CA ASP A 192 -15.97 11.66 42.58
C ASP A 192 -17.33 11.92 41.93
N LYS A 193 -18.28 12.46 42.70
CA LYS A 193 -19.63 12.79 42.21
C LYS A 193 -19.59 13.92 41.19
N SER A 194 -18.87 14.99 41.50
CA SER A 194 -18.66 16.12 40.60
C SER A 194 -17.92 15.69 39.33
N LEU A 195 -16.87 14.85 39.42
CA LEU A 195 -16.16 14.33 38.24
C LEU A 195 -17.04 13.45 37.37
N THR A 196 -17.86 12.58 37.97
CA THR A 196 -18.74 11.67 37.23
C THR A 196 -19.71 12.46 36.34
N ARG A 197 -20.27 13.57 36.83
CA ARG A 197 -21.12 14.47 36.02
C ARG A 197 -20.35 15.12 34.87
N VAL A 198 -19.13 15.60 35.15
CA VAL A 198 -18.25 16.21 34.13
C VAL A 198 -17.91 15.18 33.05
N LEU A 199 -17.49 13.98 33.42
CA LEU A 199 -17.16 12.90 32.48
C LEU A 199 -18.38 12.46 31.67
N HIS A 200 -19.54 12.31 32.31
CA HIS A 200 -20.80 11.98 31.63
C HIS A 200 -21.16 12.99 30.53
N SER A 201 -21.08 14.29 30.83
CA SER A 201 -21.29 15.35 29.84
C SER A 201 -20.22 15.33 28.74
N CYS A 202 -18.96 15.08 29.09
CA CYS A 202 -17.86 15.04 28.15
C CYS A 202 -18.00 13.88 27.15
N TYR A 203 -18.40 12.69 27.60
CA TYR A 203 -18.58 11.53 26.72
C TYR A 203 -19.78 11.67 25.78
N HIS A 204 -20.87 12.31 26.23
CA HIS A 204 -21.97 12.70 25.34
C HIS A 204 -21.47 13.62 24.21
N PHE A 205 -20.65 14.62 24.55
CA PHE A 205 -20.00 15.48 23.54
C PHE A 205 -19.10 14.68 22.58
N ILE A 206 -18.23 13.81 23.10
CA ILE A 206 -17.29 13.03 22.28
C ILE A 206 -18.03 12.18 21.24
N ALA A 207 -19.18 11.59 21.59
CA ALA A 207 -19.95 10.82 20.64
C ALA A 207 -20.66 11.68 19.58
N ALA A 208 -21.17 12.86 19.95
CA ALA A 208 -21.69 13.82 18.98
C ALA A 208 -20.59 14.34 18.03
N ALA A 209 -19.36 14.44 18.52
CA ALA A 209 -18.18 14.86 17.75
C ALA A 209 -17.59 13.74 16.87
N CYS A 210 -17.82 12.47 17.20
CA CYS A 210 -17.20 11.30 16.56
C CYS A 210 -17.31 11.28 15.01
N PRO A 211 -18.46 11.64 14.39
CA PRO A 211 -18.59 11.71 12.93
C PRO A 211 -17.65 12.72 12.25
N TYR A 212 -17.16 13.71 12.99
CA TYR A 212 -16.34 14.82 12.50
C TYR A 212 -14.83 14.66 12.78
N LYS A 213 -14.42 13.58 13.44
CA LYS A 213 -13.04 13.34 13.89
C LYS A 213 -11.97 13.42 12.79
N TYR A 214 -12.31 13.11 11.54
CA TYR A 214 -11.38 13.13 10.39
C TYR A 214 -11.74 14.20 9.36
N THR A 215 -12.62 15.14 9.73
CA THR A 215 -13.02 16.25 8.87
C THR A 215 -12.18 17.48 9.18
N SER A 216 -11.91 18.32 8.17
CA SER A 216 -11.29 19.63 8.41
C SER A 216 -12.15 20.45 9.38
N ARG A 217 -11.50 21.20 10.27
CA ARG A 217 -12.13 22.06 11.28
C ARG A 217 -13.17 23.02 10.68
N ARG A 218 -13.02 23.40 9.41
CA ARG A 218 -13.99 24.24 8.67
C ARG A 218 -15.33 23.55 8.41
N ARG A 219 -15.38 22.21 8.35
CA ARG A 219 -16.59 21.41 8.16
C ARG A 219 -17.24 20.99 9.49
N THR A 220 -16.60 21.27 10.61
CA THR A 220 -17.14 20.99 11.94
C THR A 220 -18.19 22.04 12.32
N PRO A 221 -19.42 21.65 12.71
CA PRO A 221 -20.44 22.57 13.18
C PRO A 221 -19.94 23.51 14.29
N PRO A 222 -20.17 24.84 14.21
CA PRO A 222 -19.72 25.79 15.23
C PRO A 222 -20.22 25.47 16.64
N ALA A 223 -21.43 24.91 16.76
CA ALA A 223 -21.99 24.47 18.03
C ALA A 223 -21.12 23.41 18.75
N LEU A 224 -20.49 22.51 17.99
CA LEU A 224 -19.59 21.49 18.57
C LEU A 224 -18.28 22.10 19.07
N LEU A 225 -17.76 23.15 18.43
CA LEU A 225 -16.55 23.84 18.87
C LEU A 225 -16.79 24.63 20.16
N ILE A 226 -17.95 25.26 20.29
CA ILE A 226 -18.37 25.95 21.53
C ILE A 226 -18.53 24.93 22.67
N GLU A 227 -19.19 23.82 22.39
CA GLU A 227 -19.39 22.75 23.36
C GLU A 227 -18.06 22.12 23.80
N GLN A 228 -17.11 21.93 22.88
CA GLN A 228 -15.74 21.48 23.21
C GLN A 228 -15.10 22.42 24.24
N GLY A 229 -15.16 23.75 24.01
CA GLY A 229 -14.64 24.74 24.95
C GLY A 229 -15.27 24.65 26.35
N ARG A 230 -16.59 24.43 26.42
CA ARG A 230 -17.32 24.24 27.68
C ARG A 230 -16.84 23.02 28.46
N GLN A 231 -16.69 21.87 27.78
CA GLN A 231 -16.21 20.64 28.41
C GLN A 231 -14.78 20.78 28.94
N LEU A 232 -13.90 21.42 28.17
CA LEU A 232 -12.51 21.68 28.58
C LEU A 232 -12.44 22.61 29.80
N SER A 233 -13.30 23.63 29.86
CA SER A 233 -13.37 24.53 31.01
C SER A 233 -13.77 23.78 32.28
N ASN A 234 -14.81 22.95 32.21
CA ASN A 234 -15.31 22.18 33.36
C ASN A 234 -14.24 21.23 33.91
N MET A 235 -13.53 20.51 33.05
CA MET A 235 -12.46 19.58 33.49
C MET A 235 -11.27 20.33 34.10
N LYS A 236 -10.82 21.44 33.50
CA LYS A 236 -9.73 22.26 34.05
C LYS A 236 -10.08 22.85 35.41
N GLN A 237 -11.32 23.30 35.58
CA GLN A 237 -11.83 23.83 36.84
C GLN A 237 -11.94 22.73 37.91
N TRP A 238 -12.40 21.53 37.55
CA TRP A 238 -12.40 20.41 38.47
C TRP A 238 -10.96 20.05 38.93
N LEU A 239 -10.00 20.01 38.01
CA LEU A 239 -8.58 19.74 38.30
C LEU A 239 -7.92 20.80 39.19
N SER A 240 -8.36 22.06 39.12
CA SER A 240 -7.80 23.15 39.92
C SER A 240 -8.29 23.11 41.37
N TYR A 241 -9.55 22.69 41.60
CA TYR A 241 -10.12 22.51 42.94
C TYR A 241 -9.63 21.24 43.64
N ASN A 242 -9.22 20.22 42.89
CA ASN A 242 -8.87 18.90 43.40
C ASN A 242 -7.37 18.59 43.21
N GLN A 243 -6.50 19.33 43.90
CA GLN A 243 -5.04 19.15 43.83
C GLN A 243 -4.53 18.09 44.82
N VAL A 244 -3.49 17.35 44.43
CA VAL A 244 -2.83 16.34 45.28
C VAL A 244 -1.73 17.03 46.12
N PRO A 245 -1.67 16.83 47.46
CA PRO A 245 -0.62 17.39 48.31
C PRO A 245 0.80 16.95 47.88
N GLN A 246 1.77 17.88 47.88
CA GLN A 246 3.15 17.60 47.44
C GLN A 246 4.06 17.00 48.54
N GLN A 247 3.66 17.00 49.82
CA GLN A 247 4.44 16.47 50.94
C GLN A 247 3.54 15.72 51.94
N SER A 248 3.95 14.53 52.37
CA SER A 248 3.32 13.77 53.44
C SER A 248 3.56 14.44 54.80
N SER A 249 2.85 15.53 55.07
CA SER A 249 2.74 16.11 56.41
C SER A 249 1.65 15.36 57.19
N SER A 250 2.02 14.87 58.36
CA SER A 250 1.19 14.29 59.43
C SER A 250 -0.32 14.52 59.31
N ALA A 251 -1.06 13.41 59.21
CA ALA A 251 -2.47 13.23 59.57
C ALA A 251 -3.28 14.54 59.74
N SER A 252 -3.64 15.16 58.61
CA SER A 252 -4.78 16.08 58.56
C SER A 252 -6.03 15.27 58.24
N ASP A 253 -7.12 15.52 58.96
CA ASP A 253 -8.47 14.96 58.77
C ASP A 253 -9.10 15.38 57.43
N THR A 254 -8.45 15.09 56.30
CA THR A 254 -9.06 15.18 54.97
C THR A 254 -9.85 13.91 54.73
N CYS A 255 -11.16 14.06 54.53
CA CYS A 255 -12.17 12.98 54.46
C CYS A 255 -11.99 11.98 53.29
N ILE A 256 -10.95 12.12 52.47
CA ILE A 256 -10.72 11.32 51.25
C ILE A 256 -9.28 10.79 51.23
N PRO A 257 -9.04 9.47 51.09
CA PRO A 257 -7.69 8.91 50.99
C PRO A 257 -6.94 9.43 49.76
N ASP A 258 -5.67 9.81 49.90
CA ASP A 258 -4.84 10.33 48.79
C ASP A 258 -4.89 9.43 47.54
N GLU A 259 -4.89 8.10 47.71
CA GLU A 259 -4.97 7.12 46.61
C GLU A 259 -6.23 7.27 45.73
N PHE A 260 -7.37 7.63 46.35
CA PHE A 260 -8.63 7.83 45.66
C PHE A 260 -8.54 9.03 44.70
N LEU A 261 -7.93 10.12 45.16
CA LEU A 261 -7.75 11.34 44.37
C LEU A 261 -6.80 11.15 43.18
N HIS A 262 -5.76 10.30 43.33
CA HIS A 262 -4.84 9.96 42.23
C HIS A 262 -5.57 9.30 41.05
N VAL A 263 -6.51 8.38 41.33
CA VAL A 263 -7.29 7.68 40.28
C VAL A 263 -8.22 8.64 39.55
N LEU A 264 -9.00 9.44 40.29
CA LEU A 264 -9.94 10.41 39.70
C LEU A 264 -9.21 11.43 38.83
N ARG A 265 -8.06 11.92 39.29
CA ARG A 265 -7.26 12.88 38.55
C ARG A 265 -6.70 12.28 37.26
N ALA A 266 -6.21 11.05 37.28
CA ALA A 266 -5.77 10.34 36.07
C ALA A 266 -6.91 10.15 35.04
N GLN A 267 -8.13 9.88 35.50
CA GLN A 267 -9.31 9.77 34.64
C GLN A 267 -9.71 11.12 34.03
N CYS A 268 -9.71 12.18 34.83
CA CYS A 268 -10.01 13.54 34.37
C CYS A 268 -8.99 14.01 33.31
N LEU A 269 -7.69 13.78 33.54
CA LEU A 269 -6.63 14.10 32.58
C LEU A 269 -6.80 13.35 31.26
N ALA A 270 -7.08 12.03 31.30
CA ALA A 270 -7.30 11.24 30.09
C ALA A 270 -8.50 11.77 29.27
N ALA A 271 -9.61 12.11 29.94
CA ALA A 271 -10.78 12.69 29.31
C ALA A 271 -10.51 14.08 28.72
N LEU A 272 -9.78 14.93 29.44
CA LEU A 272 -9.38 16.27 28.98
C LEU A 272 -8.55 16.21 27.69
N ILE A 273 -7.55 15.33 27.64
CA ILE A 273 -6.74 15.12 26.43
C ILE A 273 -7.61 14.63 25.28
N ASN A 274 -8.47 13.63 25.52
CA ASN A 274 -9.31 13.06 24.48
C ASN A 274 -10.31 14.09 23.91
N ALA A 275 -10.96 14.87 24.76
CA ALA A 275 -11.90 15.93 24.34
C ALA A 275 -11.20 17.09 23.61
N SER A 276 -9.94 17.38 23.95
CA SER A 276 -9.17 18.44 23.28
C SER A 276 -8.85 18.09 21.82
N ILE A 277 -8.62 16.79 21.55
CA ILE A 277 -8.11 16.31 20.25
C ILE A 277 -9.20 15.57 19.45
N CYS A 278 -10.39 15.32 20.00
CA CYS A 278 -11.43 14.52 19.34
C CYS A 278 -11.89 15.06 17.96
N LEU A 279 -11.67 16.35 17.70
CA LEU A 279 -12.00 17.04 16.44
C LEU A 279 -10.75 17.36 15.58
N ASP A 280 -9.55 16.97 16.04
CA ASP A 280 -8.31 17.17 15.29
C ASP A 280 -8.04 15.94 14.41
N PRO A 281 -7.81 16.12 13.10
CA PRO A 281 -7.53 15.02 12.19
C PRO A 281 -6.17 14.34 12.43
N ARG A 282 -5.23 14.95 13.17
CA ARG A 282 -3.85 14.46 13.32
C ARG A 282 -3.62 13.79 14.68
N GLN A 283 -2.99 12.60 14.70
CA GLN A 283 -2.56 11.94 15.95
C GLN A 283 -1.32 12.62 16.57
N THR A 284 -0.57 13.42 15.82
CA THR A 284 0.54 14.23 16.38
C THR A 284 0.09 15.24 17.44
N SER A 285 -1.18 15.67 17.41
CA SER A 285 -1.73 16.67 18.32
C SER A 285 -1.75 16.19 19.78
N TYR A 286 -1.72 14.88 20.03
CA TYR A 286 -1.57 14.30 21.37
C TYR A 286 -0.26 14.70 22.06
N ASP A 287 0.81 15.00 21.32
CA ASP A 287 2.09 15.36 21.91
C ASP A 287 2.06 16.72 22.64
N SER A 288 1.09 17.58 22.31
CA SER A 288 0.91 18.87 23.00
C SER A 288 0.49 18.73 24.47
N PHE A 289 0.06 17.52 24.88
CA PHE A 289 -0.36 17.17 26.23
C PHE A 289 0.65 16.26 26.94
N GLY A 290 1.94 16.38 26.60
CA GLY A 290 3.02 15.63 27.25
C GLY A 290 2.95 15.66 28.77
N PRO A 291 2.94 16.85 29.43
CA PRO A 291 2.88 16.96 30.89
C PRO A 291 1.70 16.19 31.52
N GLU A 292 0.52 16.25 30.90
CA GLU A 292 -0.67 15.55 31.37
C GLU A 292 -0.54 14.03 31.21
N PHE A 293 0.05 13.54 30.11
CA PHE A 293 0.34 12.10 29.94
C PHE A 293 1.35 11.58 30.98
N GLU A 294 2.41 12.35 31.24
CA GLU A 294 3.42 12.02 32.25
C GLU A 294 2.83 12.02 33.66
N GLU A 295 1.95 12.97 33.95
CA GLU A 295 1.22 13.06 35.22
C GLU A 295 0.33 11.83 35.43
N ILE A 296 -0.41 11.37 34.42
CA ILE A 296 -1.22 10.14 34.50
C ILE A 296 -0.36 8.95 34.92
N VAL A 297 0.79 8.74 34.25
CA VAL A 297 1.66 7.60 34.58
C VAL A 297 2.24 7.75 35.98
N THR A 298 2.70 8.95 36.35
CA THR A 298 3.31 9.20 37.67
C THR A 298 2.31 9.01 38.82
N LEU A 299 1.07 9.49 38.66
CA LEU A 299 0.00 9.30 39.65
C LEU A 299 -0.26 7.80 39.88
N ILE A 300 -0.27 7.02 38.80
CA ILE A 300 -0.55 5.59 38.86
C ILE A 300 0.66 4.80 39.36
N GLU A 301 1.89 5.18 39.01
CA GLU A 301 3.12 4.58 39.55
C GLU A 301 3.17 4.68 41.09
N ARG A 302 2.78 5.82 41.66
CA ARG A 302 2.70 6.03 43.12
C ARG A 302 1.71 5.08 43.81
N LEU A 303 0.63 4.71 43.14
CA LEU A 303 -0.33 3.73 43.66
C LEU A 303 0.29 2.33 43.77
N PHE A 304 1.20 1.96 42.86
CA PHE A 304 1.87 0.66 42.91
C PHE A 304 3.08 0.63 43.85
N SER A 305 3.75 1.75 44.10
CA SER A 305 4.89 1.81 45.04
C SER A 305 4.48 1.69 46.50
N ASN A 306 3.24 2.05 46.85
CA ASN A 306 2.73 1.93 48.22
C ASN A 306 2.23 0.52 48.58
N THR A 307 2.15 -0.42 47.61
CA THR A 307 1.52 -1.75 47.81
C THR A 307 2.52 -2.88 48.15
N ASP A 308 3.70 -2.57 48.68
CA ASP A 308 4.87 -3.48 48.72
C ASP A 308 4.89 -4.52 49.87
N GLN A 309 3.74 -5.01 50.39
CA GLN A 309 3.77 -6.03 51.47
C GLN A 309 2.87 -7.27 51.39
N ASP A 310 1.93 -7.44 50.46
CA ASP A 310 1.11 -8.67 50.42
C ASP A 310 1.21 -9.41 49.07
N GLN A 311 2.32 -10.14 48.89
CA GLN A 311 2.51 -11.05 47.74
C GLN A 311 1.83 -12.42 47.90
N THR A 312 1.05 -12.65 48.95
CA THR A 312 0.51 -14.00 49.29
C THR A 312 -0.92 -14.27 48.82
N SER A 313 -1.64 -13.29 48.25
CA SER A 313 -3.00 -13.48 47.76
C SER A 313 -3.04 -13.55 46.22
N GLN A 314 -2.98 -14.77 45.66
CA GLN A 314 -3.21 -15.02 44.23
C GLN A 314 -4.64 -14.70 43.74
N LEU A 315 -5.56 -14.29 44.62
CA LEU A 315 -7.00 -14.35 44.36
C LEU A 315 -7.72 -13.04 44.00
N LEU A 316 -7.10 -11.87 44.12
CA LEU A 316 -7.89 -10.62 44.21
C LEU A 316 -7.30 -9.47 43.39
N SER A 317 -7.72 -9.36 42.14
CA SER A 317 -7.37 -8.20 41.30
C SER A 317 -8.54 -7.68 40.46
N PHE A 318 -9.79 -8.01 40.82
CA PHE A 318 -10.98 -7.57 40.08
C PHE A 318 -11.69 -6.43 40.80
N THR A 319 -11.89 -5.32 40.09
CA THR A 319 -12.62 -4.15 40.58
C THR A 319 -13.74 -3.82 39.59
N PRO A 320 -15.02 -3.73 40.00
CA PRO A 320 -16.11 -3.43 39.07
C PRO A 320 -16.12 -1.96 38.58
N GLU A 321 -15.54 -1.05 39.35
CA GLU A 321 -15.48 0.39 39.05
C GLU A 321 -14.37 0.79 38.05
N MET A 322 -14.47 1.99 37.47
CA MET A 322 -13.40 2.59 36.66
C MET A 322 -12.15 2.84 37.50
N GLY A 323 -11.02 2.29 37.07
CA GLY A 323 -9.74 2.45 37.75
C GLY A 323 -8.68 3.07 36.84
N ILE A 324 -7.52 2.40 36.80
CA ILE A 324 -6.27 2.86 36.21
C ILE A 324 -5.98 2.21 34.85
N ILE A 325 -6.64 1.09 34.49
CA ILE A 325 -6.38 0.39 33.22
C ILE A 325 -6.69 1.30 32.03
N HIS A 326 -7.81 2.02 32.06
CA HIS A 326 -8.19 2.87 30.95
C HIS A 326 -7.21 4.04 30.71
N PRO A 327 -6.87 4.89 31.70
CA PRO A 327 -5.86 5.94 31.52
C PRO A 327 -4.52 5.38 31.03
N LEU A 328 -4.06 4.24 31.58
CA LEU A 328 -2.81 3.60 31.13
C LEU A 328 -2.89 3.10 29.68
N TYR A 329 -4.00 2.45 29.30
CA TYR A 329 -4.22 2.00 27.92
C TYR A 329 -4.25 3.19 26.97
N PHE A 330 -4.93 4.27 27.36
CA PHE A 330 -4.97 5.51 26.60
C PHE A 330 -3.58 6.11 26.42
N VAL A 331 -2.76 6.23 27.48
CA VAL A 331 -1.37 6.69 27.38
C VAL A 331 -0.54 5.77 26.47
N ALA A 332 -0.58 4.46 26.73
CA ALA A 332 0.23 3.47 26.02
C ALA A 332 -0.14 3.35 24.54
N ARG A 333 -1.38 3.71 24.16
CA ARG A 333 -1.86 3.73 22.78
C ARG A 333 -1.69 5.08 22.09
N LYS A 334 -1.96 6.21 22.77
CA LYS A 334 -2.08 7.54 22.14
C LYS A 334 -0.83 8.39 22.23
N TYR A 335 -0.18 8.43 23.39
CA TYR A 335 1.03 9.20 23.55
C TYR A 335 2.13 8.61 22.67
N ARG A 336 3.03 9.43 22.12
CA ARG A 336 4.08 8.94 21.19
C ARG A 336 5.42 8.70 21.87
N HIS A 337 5.59 9.17 23.11
CA HIS A 337 6.84 9.06 23.84
C HIS A 337 7.14 7.61 24.26
N ARG A 338 8.20 7.01 23.71
CA ARG A 338 8.52 5.57 23.87
C ARG A 338 8.61 5.14 25.33
N ARG A 339 9.39 5.88 26.15
CA ARG A 339 9.58 5.62 27.58
C ARG A 339 8.26 5.57 28.37
N TRP A 340 7.44 6.61 28.25
CA TRP A 340 6.18 6.70 28.99
C TRP A 340 5.13 5.69 28.53
N ARG A 341 5.07 5.39 27.23
CA ARG A 341 4.22 4.30 26.72
C ARG A 341 4.65 2.92 27.24
N ARG A 342 5.95 2.63 27.29
CA ARG A 342 6.49 1.37 27.84
C ARG A 342 6.28 1.28 29.35
N ARG A 343 6.40 2.38 30.08
CA ARG A 343 6.00 2.48 31.51
C ARG A 343 4.52 2.16 31.68
N ALA A 344 3.64 2.80 30.90
CA ALA A 344 2.22 2.50 30.92
C ALA A 344 1.92 1.03 30.57
N LEU A 345 2.61 0.45 29.58
CA LEU A 345 2.52 -0.97 29.23
C LEU A 345 2.93 -1.89 30.38
N HIS A 346 3.99 -1.55 31.12
CA HIS A 346 4.45 -2.31 32.27
C HIS A 346 3.45 -2.24 33.43
N LEU A 347 2.87 -1.07 33.69
CA LEU A 347 1.83 -0.90 34.69
C LEU A 347 0.55 -1.67 34.31
N LEU A 348 0.14 -1.65 33.04
CA LEU A 348 -1.00 -2.43 32.54
C LEU A 348 -0.87 -3.93 32.85
N LYS A 349 0.33 -4.51 32.67
CA LYS A 349 0.60 -5.91 33.02
C LYS A 349 0.42 -6.20 34.52
N ARG A 350 0.53 -5.18 35.37
CA ARG A 350 0.38 -5.26 36.84
C ARG A 350 -1.01 -4.85 37.34
N SER A 351 -1.85 -4.24 36.50
CA SER A 351 -3.14 -3.65 36.89
C SER A 351 -4.27 -4.65 37.16
N GLY A 352 -4.09 -5.94 36.91
CA GLY A 352 -5.14 -6.94 37.16
C GLY A 352 -6.34 -6.79 36.21
N ARG A 353 -7.56 -6.76 36.74
CA ARG A 353 -8.82 -6.64 35.98
C ARG A 353 -9.72 -5.54 36.55
N GLU A 354 -10.30 -4.71 35.68
CA GLU A 354 -11.24 -3.65 36.03
C GLU A 354 -12.50 -3.79 35.15
N GLY A 355 -13.62 -4.26 35.70
CA GLY A 355 -14.84 -4.57 34.94
C GLY A 355 -14.56 -5.47 33.71
N PRO A 356 -14.89 -5.05 32.47
CA PRO A 356 -14.57 -5.82 31.26
C PRO A 356 -13.08 -5.83 30.90
N TRP A 357 -12.27 -4.93 31.49
CA TRP A 357 -10.87 -4.72 31.10
C TRP A 357 -9.96 -5.69 31.82
N CYS A 358 -9.09 -6.34 31.07
CA CYS A 358 -8.03 -7.19 31.59
C CYS A 358 -6.70 -6.56 31.21
N GLY A 359 -5.93 -6.12 32.21
CA GLY A 359 -4.62 -5.48 31.98
C GLY A 359 -3.67 -6.36 31.17
N GLN A 360 -3.78 -7.69 31.29
CA GLN A 360 -3.00 -8.65 30.51
C GLN A 360 -3.43 -8.70 29.03
N THR A 361 -4.74 -8.65 28.76
CA THR A 361 -5.27 -8.61 27.39
C THR A 361 -4.93 -7.27 26.74
N GLU A 362 -5.20 -6.16 27.45
CA GLU A 362 -4.95 -4.81 26.95
C GLU A 362 -3.46 -4.55 26.71
N SER A 363 -2.59 -5.02 27.60
CA SER A 363 -1.15 -4.96 27.38
C SER A 363 -0.70 -5.80 26.19
N SER A 364 -1.33 -6.94 25.91
CA SER A 364 -1.00 -7.77 24.72
C SER A 364 -1.40 -7.09 23.41
N VAL A 365 -2.57 -6.45 23.40
CA VAL A 365 -3.05 -5.64 22.26
C VAL A 365 -2.11 -4.46 22.04
N VAL A 366 -1.83 -3.67 23.09
CA VAL A 366 -0.96 -2.50 22.99
C VAL A 366 0.48 -2.89 22.69
N ALA A 367 1.00 -4.00 23.21
CA ALA A 367 2.32 -4.50 22.85
C ALA A 367 2.40 -4.84 21.36
N SER A 368 1.33 -5.37 20.76
CA SER A 368 1.29 -5.65 19.32
C SER A 368 1.22 -4.36 18.50
N VAL A 369 0.46 -3.36 18.96
CA VAL A 369 0.45 -2.01 18.37
C VAL A 369 1.83 -1.37 18.47
N ILE A 370 2.45 -1.35 19.65
CA ILE A 370 3.80 -0.78 19.85
C ILE A 370 4.83 -1.51 18.98
N ARG A 371 4.78 -2.85 18.88
CA ARG A 371 5.69 -3.59 17.97
C ARG A 371 5.52 -3.18 16.51
N ALA A 372 4.29 -3.02 16.05
CA ALA A 372 4.01 -2.56 14.70
C ALA A 372 4.46 -1.10 14.49
N GLU A 373 4.20 -0.21 15.45
CA GLU A 373 4.55 1.22 15.35
C GLU A 373 6.06 1.48 15.52
N GLU A 374 6.78 0.64 16.27
CA GLU A 374 8.22 0.74 16.53
C GLU A 374 9.06 -0.22 15.68
N GLY A 375 8.47 -1.06 14.83
CA GLY A 375 9.18 -2.00 13.95
C GLY A 375 9.90 -3.14 14.68
N LEU A 376 9.40 -3.54 15.85
CA LEU A 376 10.05 -4.54 16.72
C LEU A 376 9.59 -5.97 16.38
N THR A 377 10.54 -6.91 16.34
CA THR A 377 10.28 -8.31 15.95
C THR A 377 10.08 -9.27 17.13
N ASP A 378 10.56 -8.93 18.34
CA ASP A 378 10.52 -9.82 19.52
C ASP A 378 9.99 -9.12 20.78
N ASN A 379 9.34 -9.88 21.68
CA ASN A 379 8.79 -9.41 22.95
C ASN A 379 9.86 -8.97 23.96
N SER A 380 11.08 -9.50 23.88
CA SER A 380 12.19 -9.12 24.77
C SER A 380 12.57 -7.63 24.64
N SER A 381 12.38 -7.06 23.44
CA SER A 381 12.69 -5.66 23.11
C SER A 381 11.76 -4.63 23.76
N LEU A 382 10.60 -5.07 24.31
CA LEU A 382 9.64 -4.24 25.02
C LEU A 382 9.93 -4.08 26.52
N ASN A 383 10.99 -4.72 27.04
CA ASN A 383 11.33 -4.64 28.45
C ASN A 383 11.81 -3.23 28.85
N LEU A 384 11.40 -2.77 30.04
CA LEU A 384 11.85 -1.48 30.57
C LEU A 384 13.37 -1.46 30.86
N ALA A 385 13.93 -2.60 31.24
CA ALA A 385 15.34 -2.73 31.63
C ALA A 385 16.32 -2.61 30.46
N SER A 386 15.88 -2.84 29.22
CA SER A 386 16.72 -2.64 28.03
C SER A 386 16.85 -1.16 27.63
N PHE A 387 16.11 -0.27 28.28
CA PHE A 387 16.10 1.18 28.04
C PHE A 387 16.93 1.91 29.11
N GLN A 388 18.25 1.66 29.13
CA GLN A 388 19.25 2.38 29.94
C GLN A 388 20.18 3.26 29.09
N GLY A 389 19.73 3.70 27.91
CA GLY A 389 20.45 4.66 27.08
C GLY A 389 20.19 6.09 27.54
N THR A 390 21.23 6.90 27.66
CA THR A 390 21.16 8.34 27.91
C THR A 390 20.30 9.04 26.85
N ASP A 391 19.43 9.97 27.27
CA ASP A 391 18.40 10.70 26.49
C ASP A 391 18.91 11.55 25.28
N ALA A 392 20.11 11.29 24.73
CA ALA A 392 20.79 12.20 23.82
C ALA A 392 20.66 11.91 22.31
N ASP A 393 20.21 10.72 21.86
CA ASP A 393 20.29 10.36 20.41
C ASP A 393 19.08 9.61 19.78
N ASP A 394 17.97 9.37 20.50
CA ASP A 394 16.78 8.68 19.94
C ASP A 394 15.58 9.67 19.89
N PRO A 395 14.91 9.89 18.73
CA PRO A 395 13.73 10.75 18.69
C PRO A 395 12.68 10.19 19.65
N ILE A 396 12.42 10.98 20.69
CA ILE A 396 11.61 10.62 21.86
C ILE A 396 10.22 10.08 21.48
N ASN A 397 9.65 10.58 20.37
CA ASN A 397 8.30 10.26 19.89
C ASN A 397 8.29 9.43 18.60
N ILE A 398 7.37 8.47 18.52
CA ILE A 398 7.12 7.67 17.31
C ILE A 398 6.59 8.56 16.16
N PRO A 399 7.13 8.45 14.92
CA PRO A 399 6.64 9.20 13.76
C PRO A 399 5.15 8.93 13.46
N GLU A 400 4.43 9.94 12.96
CA GLU A 400 3.00 9.84 12.64
C GLU A 400 2.71 8.75 11.58
N SER A 401 3.59 8.63 10.58
CA SER A 401 3.51 7.64 9.51
C SER A 401 3.56 6.21 9.99
N ASN A 402 4.15 5.97 11.16
CA ASN A 402 4.34 4.64 11.72
C ASN A 402 3.18 4.27 12.65
N ARG A 403 2.25 5.19 12.94
CA ARG A 403 1.09 4.90 13.77
C ARG A 403 0.15 3.92 13.04
N VAL A 404 -0.36 2.92 13.75
CA VAL A 404 -1.26 1.91 13.15
C VAL A 404 -2.58 2.51 12.65
N HIS A 405 -2.94 3.71 13.14
CA HIS A 405 -4.09 4.48 12.69
C HIS A 405 -3.68 5.59 11.71
N VAL A 406 -3.14 5.24 10.54
CA VAL A 406 -2.93 6.22 9.45
C VAL A 406 -4.29 6.53 8.82
N VAL A 407 -4.74 7.77 8.98
CA VAL A 407 -5.89 8.30 8.24
C VAL A 407 -5.38 8.72 6.87
N GLY A 408 -6.12 8.38 5.81
CA GLY A 408 -5.80 8.81 4.44
C GLY A 408 -5.66 10.34 4.32
N PRO A 409 -5.07 10.84 3.23
CA PRO A 409 -4.73 12.25 3.10
C PRO A 409 -5.99 13.11 3.22
N VAL A 410 -6.12 13.85 4.32
CA VAL A 410 -7.00 15.00 4.40
C VAL A 410 -6.32 16.08 3.56
N GLY A 411 -6.93 16.44 2.43
CA GLY A 411 -6.33 17.37 1.46
C GLY A 411 -5.88 18.66 2.14
N ASP A 412 -4.59 18.98 2.00
CA ASP A 412 -4.06 20.29 2.34
C ASP A 412 -4.57 21.29 1.29
N GLU A 413 -5.66 21.97 1.60
CA GLU A 413 -5.99 23.27 1.00
C GLU A 413 -5.42 24.37 1.90
N ASP A 414 -4.38 25.03 1.38
CA ASP A 414 -3.90 26.39 1.65
C ASP A 414 -4.31 27.06 2.98
N GLU A 415 -3.35 27.21 3.90
CA GLU A 415 -3.31 28.36 4.82
C GLU A 415 -1.88 28.90 4.95
N ASP A 416 -1.63 29.97 4.18
CA ASP A 416 -0.63 30.99 4.46
C ASP A 416 -0.95 31.69 5.80
N GLY A 417 0.06 31.91 6.64
CA GLY A 417 -0.11 32.67 7.89
C GLY A 417 1.15 32.73 8.75
N SER A 418 1.90 33.81 8.57
CA SER A 418 3.07 34.23 9.34
C SER A 418 2.94 34.10 10.87
N ILE A 419 4.04 33.73 11.57
CA ILE A 419 4.74 34.49 12.65
C ILE A 419 5.69 33.58 13.43
N GLY A 420 6.92 34.08 13.69
CA GLY A 420 7.55 33.94 14.99
C GLY A 420 8.64 32.87 15.18
N SER A 421 9.88 33.32 15.25
CA SER A 421 11.10 32.56 15.51
C SER A 421 11.19 31.92 16.90
N SER A 422 11.75 30.71 17.00
CA SER A 422 12.81 30.42 17.97
C SER A 422 13.70 29.29 17.45
N ARG A 423 15.02 29.53 17.47
CA ARG A 423 16.06 28.55 17.13
C ARG A 423 16.40 27.76 18.40
N SER A 424 16.43 26.44 18.31
CA SER A 424 17.41 25.63 19.06
C SER A 424 18.16 24.74 18.08
N ARG A 425 19.48 24.72 18.27
CA ARG A 425 20.48 23.97 17.49
C ARG A 425 20.69 22.64 18.20
N GLU A 426 20.41 21.51 17.54
CA GLU A 426 21.05 20.23 17.84
C GLU A 426 20.85 19.25 16.65
N GLY A 427 21.93 18.58 16.24
CA GLY A 427 21.91 17.36 15.42
C GLY A 427 21.45 17.41 13.96
N ARG A 428 22.04 18.24 13.08
CA ARG A 428 21.84 18.12 11.62
C ARG A 428 22.51 16.85 11.07
N LEU A 429 21.73 15.80 10.78
CA LEU A 429 21.82 15.23 9.43
C LEU A 429 21.23 16.31 8.51
N THR A 430 22.11 17.09 7.88
CA THR A 430 21.75 18.19 7.01
C THR A 430 20.74 17.70 5.98
N ARG A 431 19.47 18.12 6.10
CA ARG A 431 18.49 17.99 5.02
C ARG A 431 19.17 18.44 3.74
N MET A 432 19.34 17.54 2.78
CA MET A 432 19.94 17.85 1.50
C MET A 432 19.16 19.02 0.87
N ARG A 433 19.79 20.20 0.83
CA ARG A 433 19.26 21.38 0.16
C ARG A 433 19.70 21.34 -1.29
N THR A 434 18.86 20.75 -2.12
CA THR A 434 18.94 20.88 -3.57
C THR A 434 18.55 22.31 -3.96
N TRP A 435 19.17 22.87 -5.00
CA TRP A 435 18.86 24.23 -5.48
C TRP A 435 17.38 24.38 -5.90
N PHE A 436 16.76 23.29 -6.38
CA PHE A 436 15.37 23.27 -6.82
C PHE A 436 14.35 22.96 -5.71
N GLY A 437 14.79 22.84 -4.46
CA GLY A 437 13.93 22.40 -3.36
C GLY A 437 13.56 20.92 -3.47
N ARG A 438 12.45 20.50 -2.85
CA ARG A 438 12.03 19.10 -2.77
C ARG A 438 10.76 18.80 -3.57
N GLY A 439 10.43 17.52 -3.69
CA GLY A 439 9.16 17.05 -4.22
C GLY A 439 8.95 17.37 -5.69
N LYS A 440 7.74 17.84 -6.03
CA LYS A 440 7.33 18.11 -7.41
C LYS A 440 8.29 19.08 -8.14
N ARG A 441 8.90 20.03 -7.45
CA ARG A 441 9.85 20.98 -8.06
C ARG A 441 11.16 20.29 -8.47
N LEU A 442 11.69 19.43 -7.60
CA LEU A 442 12.87 18.61 -7.89
C LEU A 442 12.59 17.58 -8.98
N GLN A 443 11.44 16.90 -8.92
CA GLN A 443 11.00 15.96 -9.96
C GLN A 443 10.89 16.66 -11.32
N ARG A 444 10.27 17.84 -11.39
CA ARG A 444 10.19 18.63 -12.63
C ARG A 444 11.58 19.04 -13.14
N ALA A 445 12.51 19.39 -12.26
CA ALA A 445 13.88 19.73 -12.65
C ALA A 445 14.62 18.51 -13.23
N VAL A 446 14.53 17.34 -12.56
CA VAL A 446 15.09 16.08 -13.06
C VAL A 446 14.48 15.71 -14.40
N THR A 447 13.15 15.72 -14.52
CA THR A 447 12.46 15.45 -15.78
C THR A 447 12.86 16.46 -16.86
N SER A 448 12.92 17.75 -16.57
CA SER A 448 13.34 18.78 -17.53
C SER A 448 14.77 18.55 -18.02
N CYS A 449 15.70 18.20 -17.13
CA CYS A 449 17.07 17.84 -17.47
C CYS A 449 17.13 16.66 -18.44
N CYS A 450 16.42 15.58 -18.11
CA CYS A 450 16.35 14.37 -18.94
C CYS A 450 15.75 14.64 -20.32
N LEU A 451 14.59 15.33 -20.36
CA LEU A 451 13.91 15.65 -21.61
C LEU A 451 14.76 16.59 -22.48
N CYS A 452 15.42 17.58 -21.89
CA CYS A 452 16.33 18.46 -22.61
C CYS A 452 17.54 17.71 -23.19
N ALA A 453 18.06 16.71 -22.48
CA ALA A 453 19.13 15.86 -23.00
C ALA A 453 18.69 15.02 -24.22
N PHE A 454 17.44 14.57 -24.27
CA PHE A 454 16.86 13.90 -25.44
C PHE A 454 16.57 14.85 -26.60
N VAL A 455 16.10 16.07 -26.31
CA VAL A 455 15.97 17.12 -27.32
C VAL A 455 17.33 17.44 -27.93
N LEU A 456 18.38 17.59 -27.12
CA LEU A 456 19.74 17.80 -27.58
C LEU A 456 20.21 16.63 -28.46
N TYR A 457 19.94 15.38 -28.05
CA TYR A 457 20.25 14.23 -28.88
C TYR A 457 19.54 14.28 -30.24
N GLY A 458 18.25 14.58 -30.27
CA GLY A 458 17.49 14.76 -31.51
C GLY A 458 18.00 15.93 -32.36
N TYR A 459 18.38 17.03 -31.70
CA TYR A 459 18.91 18.22 -32.35
C TYR A 459 20.20 17.91 -33.10
N ASP A 460 21.16 17.22 -32.47
CA ASP A 460 22.43 16.86 -33.09
C ASP A 460 22.28 15.89 -34.27
N GLN A 461 21.23 15.06 -34.27
CA GLN A 461 20.86 14.20 -35.40
C GLN A 461 20.23 15.02 -36.53
N GLY A 462 19.35 15.98 -36.20
CA GLY A 462 18.57 16.75 -37.17
C GLY A 462 19.30 17.93 -37.82
N VAL A 463 20.21 18.60 -37.10
CA VAL A 463 20.83 19.88 -37.52
C VAL A 463 21.67 19.79 -38.80
N PHE A 464 22.24 18.63 -39.09
CA PHE A 464 22.93 18.45 -40.38
C PHE A 464 21.96 18.27 -41.55
N GLY A 465 20.70 17.91 -41.29
CA GLY A 465 19.69 17.74 -42.33
C GLY A 465 19.35 19.03 -43.07
N GLY A 466 19.35 20.18 -42.39
CA GLY A 466 19.17 21.48 -43.03
C GLY A 466 20.46 22.09 -43.57
N ILE A 467 21.60 21.83 -42.91
CA ILE A 467 22.90 22.42 -43.25
C ILE A 467 23.50 21.85 -44.53
N LEU A 468 23.26 20.57 -44.85
CA LEU A 468 23.89 19.92 -46.01
C LEU A 468 23.60 20.60 -47.35
N GLU A 469 22.41 21.20 -47.49
CA GLU A 469 22.01 21.94 -48.70
C GLU A 469 22.26 23.45 -48.60
N ASN A 470 22.94 23.91 -47.54
CA ASN A 470 23.27 25.32 -47.36
C ASN A 470 24.47 25.72 -48.25
N GLN A 471 24.28 26.75 -49.09
CA GLN A 471 25.28 27.21 -50.06
C GLN A 471 26.56 27.78 -49.39
N ASP A 472 26.44 28.44 -48.25
CA ASP A 472 27.58 28.97 -47.49
C ASP A 472 28.40 27.84 -46.83
N TRP A 473 27.75 26.74 -46.44
CA TRP A 473 28.43 25.54 -45.96
C TRP A 473 29.15 24.81 -47.10
N LEU A 474 28.44 24.58 -48.22
CA LEU A 474 28.98 23.92 -49.41
C LEU A 474 30.19 24.66 -49.98
N SER A 475 30.13 25.99 -50.08
CA SER A 475 31.24 26.82 -50.55
C SER A 475 32.45 26.78 -49.61
N GLN A 476 32.25 26.78 -48.28
CA GLN A 476 33.36 26.75 -47.34
C GLN A 476 34.08 25.39 -47.32
N PHE A 477 33.35 24.30 -47.48
CA PHE A 477 33.91 22.95 -47.47
C PHE A 477 34.11 22.36 -48.87
N ASP A 478 34.13 23.21 -49.91
CA ASP A 478 34.49 22.85 -51.29
C ASP A 478 33.65 21.66 -51.82
N ASN A 479 32.33 21.73 -51.66
CA ASN A 479 31.34 20.79 -52.20
C ASN A 479 31.73 19.30 -52.05
N PRO A 480 31.71 18.75 -50.83
CA PRO A 480 32.14 17.37 -50.59
C PRO A 480 31.30 16.37 -51.41
N GLY A 481 31.97 15.42 -52.06
CA GLY A 481 31.32 14.33 -52.80
C GLY A 481 30.53 13.38 -51.88
N ASP A 482 29.70 12.52 -52.48
CA ASP A 482 28.79 11.57 -51.81
C ASP A 482 29.41 10.84 -50.61
N THR A 483 30.57 10.22 -50.80
CA THR A 483 31.26 9.42 -49.79
C THR A 483 31.77 10.27 -48.62
N LEU A 484 32.31 11.46 -48.93
CA LEU A 484 32.87 12.33 -47.91
C LEU A 484 31.78 13.03 -47.10
N THR A 485 30.68 13.43 -47.76
CA THR A 485 29.48 13.95 -47.10
C THR A 485 28.91 12.92 -46.13
N GLY A 486 28.76 11.67 -46.58
CA GLY A 486 28.34 10.56 -45.73
C GLY A 486 29.23 10.39 -44.51
N PHE A 487 30.55 10.46 -44.68
CA PHE A 487 31.51 10.35 -43.57
C PHE A 487 31.48 11.55 -42.61
N ILE A 488 31.36 12.77 -43.12
CA ILE A 488 31.22 13.98 -42.28
C ILE A 488 30.00 13.82 -41.38
N VAL A 489 28.85 13.50 -41.94
CA VAL A 489 27.60 13.38 -41.18
C VAL A 489 27.68 12.20 -40.20
N SER A 490 28.15 11.03 -40.64
CA SER A 490 28.19 9.81 -39.83
C SER A 490 29.26 9.80 -38.73
N SER A 491 30.33 10.59 -38.86
CA SER A 491 31.44 10.65 -37.87
C SER A 491 30.98 10.96 -36.44
N TYR A 492 29.87 11.69 -36.28
CA TYR A 492 29.20 11.90 -35.00
C TYR A 492 28.80 10.57 -34.32
N ASN A 493 28.21 9.64 -35.07
CA ASN A 493 27.76 8.35 -34.56
C ASN A 493 28.94 7.45 -34.14
N LEU A 494 30.09 7.57 -34.82
CA LEU A 494 31.33 6.91 -34.40
C LEU A 494 31.83 7.47 -33.06
N GLY A 495 31.73 8.80 -32.88
CA GLY A 495 31.94 9.45 -31.59
C GLY A 495 31.00 8.90 -30.50
N CYS A 496 29.70 8.76 -30.79
CA CYS A 496 28.73 8.18 -29.86
C CYS A 496 29.10 6.76 -29.45
N LEU A 497 29.51 5.92 -30.40
CA LEU A 497 29.96 4.56 -30.12
C LEU A 497 31.16 4.55 -29.16
N LEU A 498 32.17 5.40 -29.41
CA LEU A 498 33.32 5.57 -28.51
C LEU A 498 32.92 6.10 -27.13
N GLY A 499 31.97 7.03 -27.08
CA GLY A 499 31.38 7.55 -25.85
C GLY A 499 30.72 6.46 -25.02
N CYS A 500 29.94 5.57 -25.65
CA CYS A 500 29.31 4.45 -24.97
C CYS A 500 30.34 3.48 -24.36
N PHE A 501 31.42 3.17 -25.10
CA PHE A 501 32.52 2.35 -24.55
C PHE A 501 33.20 3.03 -23.35
N LYS A 502 33.45 4.35 -23.42
CA LYS A 502 34.02 5.09 -22.29
C LYS A 502 33.08 5.14 -21.09
N ASN A 503 31.79 5.34 -21.30
CA ASN A 503 30.79 5.34 -20.23
C ASN A 503 30.70 3.97 -19.54
N PHE A 504 30.83 2.89 -20.31
CA PHE A 504 30.87 1.56 -19.74
C PHE A 504 32.08 1.36 -18.79
N MET A 505 33.24 1.96 -19.10
CA MET A 505 34.43 1.86 -18.26
C MET A 505 34.46 2.84 -17.08
N LEU A 506 33.91 4.04 -17.27
CA LEU A 506 34.06 5.16 -16.33
C LEU A 506 32.76 5.53 -15.61
N GLY A 507 31.60 5.27 -16.20
CA GLY A 507 30.30 5.74 -15.72
C GLY A 507 29.93 5.20 -14.36
N GLU A 508 30.28 3.95 -14.06
CA GLU A 508 30.07 3.37 -12.72
C GLU A 508 31.04 3.97 -11.68
N ARG A 509 32.25 4.36 -12.07
CA ARG A 509 33.24 4.94 -11.14
C ARG A 509 32.99 6.41 -10.84
N LEU A 510 32.52 7.18 -11.83
CA LEU A 510 32.34 8.62 -11.73
C LEU A 510 31.02 9.02 -11.08
N GLY A 511 30.02 8.14 -11.07
CA GLY A 511 28.64 8.52 -10.73
C GLY A 511 27.94 9.17 -11.91
N ARG A 512 26.61 9.27 -11.82
CA ARG A 512 25.78 9.66 -12.96
C ARG A 512 25.82 11.18 -13.17
N ARG A 513 25.91 11.97 -12.08
CA ARG A 513 26.02 13.45 -12.13
C ARG A 513 27.30 13.90 -12.85
N TRP A 514 28.46 13.38 -12.42
CA TRP A 514 29.75 13.72 -13.03
C TRP A 514 29.86 13.24 -14.46
N THR A 515 29.31 12.06 -14.76
CA THR A 515 29.27 11.54 -16.13
C THR A 515 28.51 12.50 -17.06
N ILE A 516 27.37 13.06 -16.63
CA ILE A 516 26.65 14.06 -17.44
C ILE A 516 27.47 15.35 -17.60
N TRP A 517 28.14 15.84 -16.57
CA TRP A 517 28.98 17.03 -16.68
C TRP A 517 30.14 16.85 -17.66
N VAL A 518 30.85 15.73 -17.55
CA VAL A 518 31.90 15.38 -18.50
C VAL A 518 31.31 15.28 -19.90
N ALA A 519 30.18 14.59 -20.08
CA ALA A 519 29.47 14.49 -21.35
C ALA A 519 29.12 15.87 -21.96
N MET A 520 28.55 16.78 -21.18
CA MET A 520 28.21 18.13 -21.66
C MET A 520 29.46 18.97 -21.94
N GLY A 521 30.55 18.79 -21.19
CA GLY A 521 31.84 19.41 -21.49
C GLY A 521 32.38 18.98 -22.85
N TRP A 522 32.31 17.68 -23.17
CA TRP A 522 32.64 17.16 -24.50
C TRP A 522 31.75 17.75 -25.60
N ILE A 523 30.44 17.89 -25.35
CA ILE A 523 29.51 18.50 -26.30
C ILE A 523 29.81 19.99 -26.51
N LEU A 524 30.10 20.76 -25.46
CA LEU A 524 30.46 22.17 -25.59
C LEU A 524 31.76 22.36 -26.36
N ALA A 525 32.77 21.53 -26.07
CA ALA A 525 34.03 21.54 -26.80
C ALA A 525 33.80 21.19 -28.28
N GLY A 526 33.02 20.15 -28.56
CA GLY A 526 32.68 19.75 -29.92
C GLY A 526 31.84 20.79 -30.66
N ALA A 527 30.88 21.45 -30.00
CA ALA A 527 30.10 22.54 -30.56
C ALA A 527 30.98 23.74 -30.94
N ALA A 528 31.93 24.12 -30.08
CA ALA A 528 32.89 25.18 -30.37
C ALA A 528 33.79 24.83 -31.56
N LEU A 529 34.29 23.58 -31.63
CA LEU A 529 35.08 23.10 -32.77
C LEU A 529 34.27 23.09 -34.07
N GLN A 530 33.02 22.65 -34.02
CA GLN A 530 32.13 22.64 -35.20
C GLN A 530 31.81 24.06 -35.67
N ALA A 531 31.49 24.98 -34.77
CA ALA A 531 31.16 26.37 -35.09
C ALA A 531 32.37 27.16 -35.64
N THR A 532 33.59 26.84 -35.16
CA THR A 532 34.83 27.49 -35.62
C THR A 532 35.50 26.74 -36.78
N ALA A 533 34.87 25.68 -37.29
CA ALA A 533 35.44 24.89 -38.37
C ALA A 533 35.64 25.72 -39.65
N THR A 534 36.84 25.59 -40.21
CA THR A 534 37.26 26.16 -41.50
C THR A 534 37.71 25.09 -42.49
N THR A 535 38.09 23.91 -41.99
CA THR A 535 38.49 22.76 -42.81
C THR A 535 37.61 21.55 -42.51
N ARG A 536 37.50 20.64 -43.48
CA ARG A 536 36.69 19.41 -43.36
C ARG A 536 37.15 18.54 -42.18
N ALA A 537 38.47 18.40 -42.00
CA ALA A 537 39.03 17.64 -40.88
C ALA A 537 38.69 18.26 -39.52
N HIS A 538 38.74 19.59 -39.41
CA HIS A 538 38.34 20.30 -38.19
C HIS A 538 36.86 20.02 -37.85
N LEU A 539 35.97 20.08 -38.86
CA LEU A 539 34.55 19.76 -38.66
C LEU A 539 34.33 18.31 -38.20
N ILE A 540 35.00 17.34 -38.83
CA ILE A 540 34.92 15.91 -38.46
C ILE A 540 35.39 15.68 -37.01
N VAL A 541 36.50 16.29 -36.61
CA VAL A 541 36.99 16.21 -35.23
C VAL A 541 35.94 16.78 -34.26
N GLY A 542 35.38 17.95 -34.57
CA GLY A 542 34.30 18.53 -33.77
C GLY A 542 33.09 17.59 -33.62
N ARG A 543 32.70 16.91 -34.69
CA ARG A 543 31.59 15.93 -34.67
C ARG A 543 31.90 14.70 -33.83
N VAL A 544 33.10 14.14 -33.95
CA VAL A 544 33.53 13.00 -33.12
C VAL A 544 33.57 13.40 -31.64
N VAL A 545 34.09 14.58 -31.32
CA VAL A 545 34.16 15.12 -29.94
C VAL A 545 32.76 15.32 -29.36
N THR A 546 31.84 15.94 -30.10
CA THR A 546 30.43 16.06 -29.68
C THR A 546 29.81 14.67 -29.50
N GLY A 547 30.03 13.75 -30.44
CA GLY A 547 29.49 12.39 -30.38
C GLY A 547 29.95 11.64 -29.14
N VAL A 548 31.24 11.75 -28.76
CA VAL A 548 31.77 11.16 -27.52
C VAL A 548 30.97 11.65 -26.31
N GLY A 549 30.65 12.94 -26.25
CA GLY A 549 29.81 13.50 -25.21
C GLY A 549 28.38 12.93 -25.23
N THR A 550 27.75 12.78 -26.40
CA THR A 550 26.41 12.19 -26.48
C THR A 550 26.39 10.72 -26.06
N GLY A 551 27.38 9.92 -26.46
CA GLY A 551 27.49 8.52 -26.07
C GLY A 551 27.78 8.29 -24.58
N LEU A 552 28.29 9.31 -23.87
CA LEU A 552 28.62 9.21 -22.45
C LEU A 552 27.39 9.25 -21.51
N LYS A 553 26.23 9.74 -21.97
CA LYS A 553 25.08 10.03 -21.11
C LYS A 553 24.33 8.74 -20.70
N THR A 554 24.30 8.41 -19.40
CA THR A 554 23.39 7.40 -18.82
C THR A 554 22.89 7.88 -17.45
N TYR A 555 21.59 8.11 -17.29
CA TYR A 555 21.01 8.60 -16.02
C TYR A 555 19.61 8.05 -15.74
N GLN A 556 18.86 7.71 -16.78
CA GLN A 556 17.40 7.78 -16.68
C GLN A 556 16.70 6.51 -16.23
N SER A 557 17.25 5.33 -16.52
CA SER A 557 16.62 4.06 -16.11
C SER A 557 16.64 3.83 -14.60
N GLU A 558 17.40 4.61 -13.83
CA GLU A 558 17.64 4.39 -12.39
C GLU A 558 16.69 5.18 -11.47
N LEU A 559 15.89 6.09 -12.01
CA LEU A 559 14.94 6.93 -11.24
C LEU A 559 13.46 6.64 -11.57
N CYS A 560 13.18 5.70 -12.46
CA CYS A 560 11.84 5.36 -12.91
C CYS A 560 11.33 4.10 -12.20
N GLN A 561 10.17 4.21 -11.53
CA GLN A 561 9.47 3.07 -10.94
C GLN A 561 9.08 2.02 -12.00
N GLY A 562 9.29 0.74 -11.70
CA GLY A 562 9.12 -0.38 -12.63
C GLY A 562 7.74 -0.48 -13.30
N ALA A 563 6.66 -0.15 -12.58
CA ALA A 563 5.28 -0.32 -13.06
C ALA A 563 4.83 0.64 -14.18
N LYS A 564 5.59 1.69 -14.50
CA LYS A 564 5.28 2.66 -15.58
C LYS A 564 6.40 2.79 -16.62
N ARG A 565 7.36 1.86 -16.59
CA ARG A 565 8.61 1.93 -17.36
C ARG A 565 8.38 2.03 -18.87
N GLY A 566 7.52 1.18 -19.44
CA GLY A 566 7.24 1.16 -20.88
C GLY A 566 6.67 2.48 -21.39
N ARG A 567 5.74 3.08 -20.65
CA ARG A 567 5.12 4.37 -20.99
C ARG A 567 6.09 5.55 -20.85
N LEU A 568 6.88 5.60 -19.77
CA LEU A 568 7.84 6.68 -19.52
C LEU A 568 8.97 6.66 -20.54
N VAL A 569 9.57 5.50 -20.79
CA VAL A 569 10.62 5.35 -21.82
C VAL A 569 10.08 5.72 -23.21
N SER A 570 8.84 5.35 -23.54
CA SER A 570 8.22 5.75 -24.81
C SER A 570 8.00 7.26 -24.93
N ALA A 571 7.61 7.92 -23.83
CA ALA A 571 7.46 9.37 -23.80
C ALA A 571 8.80 10.10 -23.94
N GLU A 572 9.91 9.50 -23.51
CA GLU A 572 11.26 10.07 -23.64
C GLU A 572 11.76 10.07 -25.08
N VAL A 573 11.59 8.96 -25.80
CA VAL A 573 12.03 8.85 -27.20
C VAL A 573 11.23 9.81 -28.12
N MET A 574 10.02 10.21 -27.73
CA MET A 574 9.27 11.27 -28.42
C MET A 574 10.04 12.61 -28.47
N PHE A 575 10.79 12.96 -27.41
CA PHE A 575 11.55 14.21 -27.36
C PHE A 575 12.76 14.23 -28.29
N VAL A 576 13.24 13.06 -28.72
CA VAL A 576 14.21 12.96 -29.83
C VAL A 576 13.58 13.48 -31.12
N GLY A 577 12.35 13.06 -31.42
CA GLY A 577 11.59 13.57 -32.56
C GLY A 577 11.33 15.08 -32.49
N ILE A 578 11.04 15.61 -31.29
CA ILE A 578 10.89 17.05 -31.06
C ILE A 578 12.22 17.77 -31.35
N GLY A 579 13.35 17.24 -30.90
CA GLY A 579 14.68 17.80 -31.17
C GLY A 579 15.02 17.83 -32.66
N ILE A 580 14.73 16.74 -33.39
CA ILE A 580 14.92 16.67 -34.85
C ILE A 580 14.06 17.72 -35.55
N ALA A 581 12.76 17.78 -35.24
CA ALA A 581 11.86 18.75 -35.85
C ALA A 581 12.30 20.19 -35.54
N PHE A 582 12.68 20.47 -34.29
CA PHE A 582 13.20 21.77 -33.89
C PHE A 582 14.46 22.15 -34.67
N ALA A 583 15.40 21.22 -34.89
CA ALA A 583 16.59 21.48 -35.68
C ALA A 583 16.27 21.92 -37.12
N TYR A 584 15.35 21.22 -37.80
CA TYR A 584 14.94 21.59 -39.16
C TYR A 584 14.29 22.96 -39.25
N TRP A 585 13.41 23.29 -38.30
CA TRP A 585 12.80 24.63 -38.24
C TRP A 585 13.81 25.71 -37.86
N TRP A 586 14.80 25.36 -37.04
CA TRP A 586 15.89 26.26 -36.68
C TRP A 586 16.81 26.55 -37.87
N ASP A 587 17.22 25.52 -38.62
CA ASP A 587 18.00 25.68 -39.84
C ASP A 587 17.25 26.52 -40.88
N PHE A 588 15.94 26.30 -41.03
CA PHE A 588 15.08 27.12 -41.88
C PHE A 588 15.01 28.59 -41.41
N ALA A 589 14.95 28.85 -40.11
CA ALA A 589 14.93 30.23 -39.61
C ALA A 589 16.25 30.97 -39.90
N PHE A 590 17.39 30.29 -39.78
CA PHE A 590 18.70 30.91 -40.04
C PHE A 590 19.12 30.90 -41.51
N SER A 591 18.40 30.19 -42.39
CA SER A 591 18.61 30.27 -43.83
C SER A 591 18.32 31.67 -44.39
N PHE A 592 17.53 32.50 -43.69
CA PHE A 592 17.26 33.89 -44.06
C PHE A 592 18.41 34.87 -43.79
N VAL A 593 19.36 34.52 -42.91
CA VAL A 593 20.44 35.44 -42.50
C VAL A 593 21.58 35.46 -43.52
N GLY A 594 21.86 34.32 -44.15
CA GLY A 594 22.96 34.15 -45.11
C GLY A 594 24.37 34.25 -44.50
N GLY A 595 25.37 33.89 -45.29
CA GLY A 595 26.77 33.88 -44.89
C GLY A 595 27.09 32.77 -43.89
N ALA A 596 28.33 32.76 -43.40
CA ALA A 596 28.78 31.66 -42.55
C ALA A 596 28.04 31.55 -41.20
N PHE A 597 27.33 32.59 -40.78
CA PHE A 597 26.49 32.55 -39.58
C PHE A 597 25.29 31.59 -39.76
N ALA A 598 24.76 31.47 -40.98
CA ALA A 598 23.57 30.67 -41.29
C ALA A 598 23.73 29.17 -40.93
N TRP A 599 24.94 28.62 -41.02
CA TRP A 599 25.22 27.22 -40.64
C TRP A 599 26.04 27.09 -39.35
N ARG A 600 26.90 28.06 -39.01
CA ARG A 600 27.68 28.02 -37.76
C ARG A 600 26.82 28.18 -36.52
N TRP A 601 25.81 29.05 -36.57
CA TRP A 601 24.97 29.31 -35.41
C TRP A 601 24.09 28.12 -35.04
N PRO A 602 23.37 27.45 -35.98
CA PRO A 602 22.69 26.20 -35.66
C PRO A 602 23.63 25.14 -35.04
N LEU A 603 24.85 24.97 -35.56
CA LEU A 603 25.83 24.07 -34.94
C LEU A 603 26.25 24.50 -33.53
N ALA A 604 26.41 25.81 -33.29
CA ALA A 604 26.73 26.33 -31.96
C ALA A 604 25.55 26.22 -30.99
N PHE A 605 24.31 26.26 -31.49
CA PHE A 605 23.09 26.35 -30.68
C PHE A 605 22.87 25.12 -29.78
N GLN A 606 23.43 23.96 -30.15
CA GLN A 606 23.46 22.78 -29.27
C GLN A 606 24.06 23.09 -27.88
N ALA A 607 24.94 24.10 -27.79
CA ALA A 607 25.52 24.57 -26.53
C ALA A 607 24.46 25.14 -25.57
N VAL A 608 23.36 25.69 -26.07
CA VAL A 608 22.26 26.20 -25.23
C VAL A 608 21.62 25.06 -24.44
N PHE A 609 21.34 23.93 -25.09
CA PHE A 609 20.82 22.75 -24.41
C PHE A 609 21.85 22.15 -23.45
N ALA A 610 23.13 22.10 -23.84
CA ALA A 610 24.19 21.59 -22.99
C ALA A 610 24.40 22.46 -21.73
N ILE A 611 24.41 23.79 -21.86
CA ILE A 611 24.51 24.74 -20.74
C ILE A 611 23.29 24.60 -19.82
N TRP A 612 22.09 24.48 -20.39
CA TRP A 612 20.89 24.23 -19.60
C TRP A 612 21.02 22.95 -18.78
N VAL A 613 21.44 21.85 -19.39
CA VAL A 613 21.64 20.58 -18.69
C VAL A 613 22.72 20.71 -17.62
N ILE A 614 23.87 21.36 -17.88
CA ILE A 614 24.91 21.61 -16.86
C ILE A 614 24.33 22.38 -15.68
N PHE A 615 23.57 23.45 -15.95
CA PHE A 615 22.96 24.29 -14.93
C PHE A 615 21.95 23.51 -14.07
N VAL A 616 21.09 22.69 -14.68
CA VAL A 616 20.12 21.89 -13.94
C VAL A 616 20.81 20.76 -13.16
N VAL A 617 21.79 20.07 -13.75
CA VAL A 617 22.56 19.02 -13.06
C VAL A 617 23.36 19.58 -11.87
N PHE A 618 23.67 20.88 -11.86
CA PHE A 618 24.26 21.53 -10.68
C PHE A 618 23.36 21.45 -9.44
N GLY A 619 22.04 21.51 -9.62
CA GLY A 619 21.06 21.50 -8.54
C GLY A 619 20.37 20.16 -8.27
N VAL A 620 20.66 19.13 -9.09
CA VAL A 620 20.06 17.79 -8.99
C VAL A 620 20.99 16.85 -8.20
N PRO A 621 20.46 16.03 -7.28
CA PRO A 621 21.25 15.07 -6.51
C PRO A 621 21.74 13.89 -7.35
N GLU A 622 22.72 13.14 -6.86
CA GLU A 622 23.22 11.91 -7.51
C GLU A 622 22.17 10.79 -7.50
N SER A 623 22.30 9.80 -8.39
CA SER A 623 21.42 8.64 -8.46
C SER A 623 21.39 7.86 -7.14
N PRO A 624 20.21 7.61 -6.54
CA PRO A 624 20.09 6.86 -5.29
C PRO A 624 20.52 5.40 -5.46
N ARG A 625 20.35 4.82 -6.65
CA ARG A 625 20.84 3.48 -6.97
C ARG A 625 22.37 3.41 -6.99
N TRP A 626 23.02 4.41 -7.58
CA TRP A 626 24.49 4.48 -7.60
C TRP A 626 25.07 4.65 -6.19
N LEU A 627 24.44 5.49 -5.37
CA LEU A 627 24.82 5.71 -3.97
C LEU A 627 24.71 4.40 -3.15
N LEU A 628 23.61 3.65 -3.30
CA LEU A 628 23.43 2.35 -2.63
C LEU A 628 24.46 1.31 -3.10
N HIS A 629 24.78 1.26 -4.40
CA HIS A 629 25.79 0.34 -4.93
C HIS A 629 27.21 0.63 -4.40
N HIS A 630 27.51 1.89 -4.05
CA HIS A 630 28.78 2.31 -3.45
C HIS A 630 28.77 2.31 -1.91
N GLY A 631 27.70 1.81 -1.29
CA GLY A 631 27.58 1.74 0.17
C GLY A 631 27.19 3.05 0.86
N ASN A 632 26.89 4.12 0.10
CA ASN A 632 26.46 5.42 0.61
C ASN A 632 24.93 5.45 0.85
N ARG A 633 24.46 4.57 1.74
CA ARG A 633 23.04 4.38 2.05
C ARG A 633 22.34 5.64 2.55
N ASP A 634 22.97 6.35 3.48
CA ASP A 634 22.38 7.55 4.10
C ASP A 634 22.13 8.67 3.10
N GLU A 635 23.04 8.85 2.14
CA GLU A 635 22.88 9.83 1.08
C GLU A 635 21.76 9.41 0.11
N ALA A 636 21.67 8.12 -0.23
CA ALA A 636 20.60 7.61 -1.09
C ALA A 636 19.20 7.82 -0.48
N ILE A 637 19.05 7.59 0.82
CA ILE A 637 17.79 7.84 1.54
C ILE A 637 17.47 9.35 1.51
N GLN A 638 18.47 10.23 1.71
CA GLN A 638 18.28 11.68 1.61
C GLN A 638 17.83 12.13 0.21
N VAL A 639 18.40 11.54 -0.84
CA VAL A 639 18.01 11.80 -2.24
C VAL A 639 16.58 11.36 -2.50
N LEU A 640 16.21 10.12 -2.17
CA LEU A 640 14.85 9.61 -2.38
C LEU A 640 13.82 10.42 -1.58
N SER A 641 14.16 10.76 -0.34
CA SER A 641 13.39 11.68 0.51
C SER A 641 13.20 13.05 -0.14
N ALA A 642 14.24 13.62 -0.74
CA ALA A 642 14.15 14.90 -1.44
C ALA A 642 13.32 14.80 -2.73
N VAL A 643 13.45 13.72 -3.49
CA VAL A 643 12.72 13.51 -4.75
C VAL A 643 11.23 13.28 -4.51
N TYR A 644 10.85 12.43 -3.56
CA TYR A 644 9.43 12.12 -3.30
C TYR A 644 8.74 13.07 -2.32
N ASP A 645 9.45 14.08 -1.81
CA ASP A 645 8.98 15.02 -0.77
C ASP A 645 8.53 14.33 0.54
N LYS A 646 9.17 13.22 0.85
CA LYS A 646 8.83 12.40 2.01
C LYS A 646 9.92 12.52 3.06
N PRO A 647 9.62 12.36 4.35
CA PRO A 647 10.64 12.21 5.38
C PRO A 647 11.64 11.07 5.03
N ILE A 648 12.87 11.18 5.53
CA ILE A 648 13.97 10.21 5.28
C ILE A 648 13.58 8.80 5.78
N ASP A 649 12.72 8.76 6.78
CA ASP A 649 12.17 7.59 7.48
C ASP A 649 10.81 7.11 6.93
N HIS A 650 10.31 7.69 5.83
CA HIS A 650 9.01 7.31 5.29
C HIS A 650 9.04 5.87 4.73
N PRO A 651 8.02 5.02 5.00
CA PRO A 651 7.95 3.62 4.54
C PRO A 651 8.22 3.46 3.04
N ASP A 652 7.54 4.21 2.19
CA ASP A 652 7.79 4.18 0.74
C ASP A 652 9.23 4.53 0.33
N ILE A 653 9.97 5.33 1.12
CA ILE A 653 11.40 5.60 0.84
C ILE A 653 12.24 4.41 1.27
N LEU A 654 11.97 3.84 2.44
CA LEU A 654 12.70 2.68 2.96
C LEU A 654 12.40 1.41 2.16
N ASP A 655 11.16 1.22 1.70
CA ASP A 655 10.76 0.14 0.81
C ASP A 655 11.44 0.28 -0.56
N GLU A 656 11.54 1.49 -1.10
CA GLU A 656 12.28 1.75 -2.33
C GLU A 656 13.79 1.48 -2.13
N VAL A 657 14.38 1.92 -1.01
CA VAL A 657 15.79 1.65 -0.66
C VAL A 657 16.03 0.15 -0.51
N ASN A 658 15.19 -0.55 0.25
CA ASN A 658 15.29 -1.99 0.46
C ASN A 658 15.07 -2.78 -0.84
N SER A 659 14.16 -2.32 -1.71
CA SER A 659 13.95 -2.87 -3.05
C SER A 659 15.19 -2.72 -3.92
N ILE A 660 15.82 -1.54 -3.91
CA ILE A 660 17.07 -1.29 -4.64
C ILE A 660 18.22 -2.10 -4.03
N GLU A 661 18.36 -2.18 -2.71
CA GLU A 661 19.38 -2.97 -2.03
C GLU A 661 19.21 -4.47 -2.30
N ALA A 662 17.98 -4.99 -2.31
CA ALA A 662 17.68 -6.37 -2.69
C ALA A 662 18.02 -6.64 -4.16
N ALA A 663 17.73 -5.70 -5.06
CA ALA A 663 18.14 -5.82 -6.46
C ALA A 663 19.68 -5.82 -6.61
N LEU A 664 20.37 -4.95 -5.86
CA LEU A 664 21.83 -4.86 -5.86
C LEU A 664 22.50 -6.09 -5.21
N SER A 665 21.90 -6.69 -4.18
CA SER A 665 22.40 -7.91 -3.54
C SER A 665 22.27 -9.12 -4.47
N ILE A 666 21.16 -9.24 -5.20
CA ILE A 666 20.99 -10.24 -6.26
C ILE A 666 22.01 -10.03 -7.38
N GLU A 667 22.23 -8.78 -7.81
CA GLU A 667 23.27 -8.44 -8.79
C GLU A 667 24.68 -8.77 -8.27
N ALA A 668 24.93 -8.60 -6.97
CA ALA A 668 26.21 -8.91 -6.32
C ALA A 668 26.45 -10.41 -6.11
N GLU A 669 25.43 -11.19 -5.77
CA GLU A 669 25.48 -12.66 -5.70
C GLU A 669 25.72 -13.27 -7.09
N ALA A 670 25.18 -12.65 -8.14
CA ALA A 670 25.48 -12.98 -9.53
C ALA A 670 26.92 -12.59 -9.98
N LYS A 671 27.66 -11.78 -9.20
CA LYS A 671 29.07 -11.39 -9.49
C LYS A 671 30.07 -12.55 -9.39
N GLY A 672 29.64 -13.78 -9.10
CA GLY A 672 30.43 -14.99 -9.34
C GLY A 672 30.94 -15.16 -10.80
N SER A 673 30.52 -14.30 -11.74
CA SER A 673 31.06 -14.25 -13.11
C SER A 673 31.48 -12.85 -13.60
N THR A 674 32.61 -12.37 -13.11
CA THR A 674 33.26 -11.13 -13.58
C THR A 674 33.80 -11.19 -15.02
N SER A 675 33.79 -12.35 -15.69
CA SER A 675 34.33 -12.49 -17.05
C SER A 675 33.33 -12.09 -18.14
N TRP A 676 33.77 -11.31 -19.14
CA TRP A 676 33.01 -11.03 -20.38
C TRP A 676 32.47 -12.29 -21.08
N ALA A 677 33.12 -13.44 -20.84
CA ALA A 677 32.65 -14.73 -21.30
C ALA A 677 31.26 -15.09 -20.74
N SER A 678 30.82 -14.48 -19.63
CA SER A 678 29.49 -14.74 -19.06
C SER A 678 28.33 -14.26 -19.92
N ALA A 679 28.51 -13.16 -20.66
CA ALA A 679 27.53 -12.68 -21.63
C ALA A 679 27.32 -13.66 -22.81
N PHE A 680 28.26 -14.57 -23.03
CA PHE A 680 28.20 -15.59 -24.09
C PHE A 680 28.05 -17.01 -23.54
N ARG A 681 27.72 -17.17 -22.25
CA ARG A 681 27.50 -18.49 -21.65
C ARG A 681 26.26 -19.16 -22.25
N LYS A 682 26.32 -20.49 -22.29
CA LYS A 682 25.13 -21.34 -22.41
C LYS A 682 24.58 -21.56 -21.01
N ASP A 683 23.45 -20.97 -20.73
CA ASP A 683 22.75 -20.95 -19.46
C ASP A 683 21.30 -21.40 -19.65
N LYS A 684 20.63 -21.81 -18.58
CA LYS A 684 19.24 -22.30 -18.63
C LYS A 684 18.28 -21.23 -19.16
N VAL A 685 18.55 -19.95 -18.92
CA VAL A 685 17.72 -18.80 -19.35
C VAL A 685 18.07 -18.28 -20.76
N SER A 686 18.99 -18.94 -21.48
CA SER A 686 19.37 -18.59 -22.85
C SER A 686 19.87 -17.14 -23.03
N THR A 687 20.66 -16.62 -22.08
CA THR A 687 21.25 -15.27 -22.08
C THR A 687 21.89 -14.87 -23.41
N ARG A 688 22.66 -15.79 -24.04
CA ARG A 688 23.27 -15.53 -25.36
C ARG A 688 22.26 -15.19 -26.46
N TYR A 689 21.10 -15.87 -26.46
CA TYR A 689 20.05 -15.67 -27.44
C TYR A 689 19.31 -14.36 -27.18
N ARG A 690 19.06 -14.02 -25.92
CA ARG A 690 18.48 -12.74 -25.51
C ARG A 690 19.37 -11.56 -25.89
N ILE A 691 20.69 -11.67 -25.70
CA ILE A 691 21.64 -10.64 -26.13
C ILE A 691 21.65 -10.49 -27.65
N PHE A 692 21.58 -11.60 -28.39
CA PHE A 692 21.44 -11.55 -29.85
C PHE A 692 20.14 -10.83 -30.26
N LEU A 693 19.00 -11.15 -29.65
CA LEU A 693 17.73 -10.44 -29.91
C LEU A 693 17.81 -8.95 -29.56
N ALA A 694 18.45 -8.60 -28.43
CA ALA A 694 18.65 -7.21 -28.01
C ALA A 694 19.55 -6.42 -29.00
N TRP A 695 20.59 -7.07 -29.53
CA TRP A 695 21.43 -6.49 -30.58
C TRP A 695 20.66 -6.35 -31.91
N PHE A 696 19.93 -7.40 -32.29
CA PHE A 696 19.26 -7.47 -33.58
C PHE A 696 18.05 -6.53 -33.66
N VAL A 697 17.32 -6.28 -32.57
CA VAL A 697 16.20 -5.32 -32.57
C VAL A 697 16.70 -3.88 -32.77
N GLN A 698 17.88 -3.54 -32.23
CA GLN A 698 18.51 -2.25 -32.45
C GLN A 698 19.07 -2.11 -33.86
N PHE A 699 19.59 -3.20 -34.44
CA PHE A 699 19.91 -3.26 -35.87
C PHE A 699 18.68 -3.01 -36.74
N MET A 700 17.55 -3.71 -36.50
CA MET A 700 16.31 -3.54 -37.27
C MET A 700 15.81 -2.09 -37.23
N ASN A 701 15.92 -1.43 -36.07
CA ASN A 701 15.55 -0.03 -35.91
C ASN A 701 16.32 0.89 -36.88
N GLN A 702 17.63 0.71 -37.01
CA GLN A 702 18.48 1.53 -37.89
C GLN A 702 18.40 1.11 -39.36
N ALA A 703 18.46 -0.19 -39.63
CA ALA A 703 18.39 -0.77 -40.97
C ALA A 703 17.00 -0.64 -41.62
N GLY A 704 15.98 -0.23 -40.85
CA GLY A 704 14.68 0.17 -41.35
C GLY A 704 14.69 1.46 -42.19
N GLY A 705 15.80 2.21 -42.19
CA GLY A 705 16.02 3.36 -43.09
C GLY A 705 15.68 4.72 -42.50
N ILE A 706 15.44 4.81 -41.18
CA ILE A 706 15.03 6.08 -40.54
C ILE A 706 16.06 7.19 -40.73
N ASN A 707 17.35 6.86 -40.68
CA ASN A 707 18.41 7.83 -40.83
C ASN A 707 18.45 8.47 -42.21
N LEU A 708 17.96 7.80 -43.25
CA LEU A 708 17.83 8.43 -44.56
C LEU A 708 16.89 9.63 -44.49
N VAL A 709 15.73 9.45 -43.86
CA VAL A 709 14.70 10.48 -43.77
C VAL A 709 15.05 11.53 -42.70
N VAL A 710 15.76 11.16 -41.62
CA VAL A 710 16.19 12.13 -40.60
C VAL A 710 17.32 13.05 -41.09
N TYR A 711 18.30 12.51 -41.82
CA TYR A 711 19.51 13.27 -42.19
C TYR A 711 19.50 13.85 -43.60
N TYR A 712 18.76 13.26 -44.54
CA TYR A 712 18.91 13.58 -45.96
C TYR A 712 17.58 13.86 -46.66
N ILE A 713 16.47 14.01 -45.94
CA ILE A 713 15.16 14.29 -46.58
C ILE A 713 15.18 15.60 -47.37
N LEU A 714 15.92 16.62 -46.90
CA LEU A 714 16.04 17.89 -47.64
C LEU A 714 16.74 17.69 -48.99
N THR A 715 17.86 16.95 -49.01
CA THR A 715 18.56 16.54 -50.24
C THR A 715 17.63 15.74 -51.15
N VAL A 716 16.87 14.78 -50.61
CA VAL A 716 15.90 14.00 -51.40
C VAL A 716 14.83 14.88 -52.03
N LEU A 717 14.27 15.83 -51.28
CA LEU A 717 13.24 16.74 -51.78
C LEU A 717 13.79 17.72 -52.84
N THR A 718 15.04 18.12 -52.72
CA THR A 718 15.69 19.06 -53.66
C THR A 718 16.19 18.33 -54.91
N ASP A 719 16.89 17.21 -54.77
CA ASP A 719 17.56 16.54 -55.88
C ASP A 719 16.69 15.46 -56.54
N SER A 720 15.96 14.67 -55.76
CA SER A 720 15.15 13.57 -56.30
C SER A 720 13.74 14.05 -56.69
N VAL A 721 13.08 14.84 -55.85
CA VAL A 721 11.73 15.38 -56.12
C VAL A 721 11.77 16.65 -56.97
N LYS A 722 12.93 17.32 -57.04
CA LYS A 722 13.15 18.58 -57.79
C LYS A 722 12.27 19.74 -57.30
N LEU A 723 12.02 19.82 -56.00
CA LEU A 723 11.33 20.97 -55.41
C LEU A 723 12.26 22.18 -55.33
N GLU A 724 11.67 23.37 -55.34
CA GLU A 724 12.38 24.59 -54.97
C GLU A 724 12.94 24.44 -53.55
N HIS A 725 14.22 24.79 -53.35
CA HIS A 725 14.94 24.61 -52.10
C HIS A 725 14.17 25.14 -50.87
N ARG A 726 13.54 26.31 -50.98
CA ARG A 726 12.76 26.91 -49.88
C ARG A 726 11.52 26.08 -49.52
N LEU A 727 10.82 25.58 -50.53
CA LEU A 727 9.67 24.70 -50.34
C LEU A 727 10.10 23.34 -49.77
N ALA A 728 11.24 22.82 -50.23
CA ALA A 728 11.83 21.59 -49.73
C ALA A 728 12.18 21.69 -48.23
N GLN A 729 12.75 22.81 -47.76
CA GLN A 729 13.02 23.05 -46.33
C GLN A 729 11.76 23.04 -45.47
N ILE A 730 10.69 23.71 -45.93
CA ILE A 730 9.40 23.75 -45.21
C ILE A 730 8.79 22.34 -45.14
N ILE A 731 8.75 21.63 -46.27
CA ILE A 731 8.18 20.28 -46.33
C ILE A 731 9.02 19.30 -45.50
N ALA A 732 10.35 19.40 -45.54
CA ALA A 732 11.24 18.61 -44.70
C ALA A 732 10.92 18.82 -43.21
N GLY A 733 10.80 20.07 -42.76
CA GLY A 733 10.41 20.40 -41.38
C GLY A 733 9.04 19.81 -41.01
N CYS A 734 8.06 19.87 -41.91
CA CYS A 734 6.74 19.26 -41.71
C CYS A 734 6.79 17.72 -41.66
N ILE A 735 7.61 17.06 -42.48
CA ILE A 735 7.82 15.62 -42.43
C ILE A 735 8.41 15.22 -41.07
N GLN A 736 9.41 15.98 -40.57
CA GLN A 736 10.00 15.70 -39.26
C GLN A 736 9.01 15.87 -38.11
N LEU A 737 8.02 16.78 -38.21
CA LEU A 737 6.97 16.91 -37.21
C LEU A 737 6.10 15.66 -37.07
N MET A 738 6.01 14.81 -38.10
CA MET A 738 5.25 13.55 -38.00
C MET A 738 5.90 12.54 -37.06
N PHE A 739 7.20 12.63 -36.83
CA PHE A 739 7.91 11.76 -35.90
C PHE A 739 7.35 11.90 -34.47
N PRO A 740 7.39 13.08 -33.81
CA PRO A 740 6.84 13.24 -32.47
C PRO A 740 5.32 13.03 -32.44
N ILE A 741 4.58 13.44 -33.49
CA ILE A 741 3.13 13.20 -33.57
C ILE A 741 2.81 11.70 -33.56
N GLY A 742 3.51 10.90 -34.37
CA GLY A 742 3.35 9.45 -34.37
C GLY A 742 3.71 8.82 -33.03
N SER A 743 4.76 9.34 -32.39
CA SER A 743 5.24 8.87 -31.08
C SER A 743 4.26 9.14 -29.93
N LEU A 744 3.25 10.00 -30.11
CA LEU A 744 2.20 10.22 -29.11
C LEU A 744 1.43 8.92 -28.81
N LEU A 745 1.14 8.11 -29.83
CA LEU A 745 0.36 6.88 -29.67
C LEU A 745 1.04 5.88 -28.71
N PRO A 746 2.30 5.45 -28.94
CA PRO A 746 2.98 4.57 -27.99
C PRO A 746 3.25 5.26 -26.64
N SER A 747 3.51 6.57 -26.58
CA SER A 747 3.69 7.28 -25.31
C SER A 747 2.48 7.24 -24.38
N LEU A 748 1.27 7.01 -24.92
CA LEU A 748 0.03 6.92 -24.16
C LEU A 748 -0.47 5.47 -23.97
N ALA A 749 -0.18 4.58 -24.92
CA ALA A 749 -0.84 3.29 -25.02
C ALA A 749 0.07 2.10 -25.38
N LEU A 750 1.41 2.21 -25.30
CA LEU A 750 2.31 1.12 -25.74
C LEU A 750 2.00 -0.23 -25.07
N ASP A 751 1.70 -0.23 -23.77
CA ASP A 751 1.38 -1.45 -23.01
C ASP A 751 0.10 -2.15 -23.51
N ARG A 752 -0.81 -1.42 -24.16
CA ARG A 752 -2.01 -1.97 -24.82
C ARG A 752 -1.76 -2.44 -26.25
N MET A 753 -0.80 -1.83 -26.93
CA MET A 753 -0.50 -2.12 -28.35
C MET A 753 0.29 -3.43 -28.54
N GLY A 754 0.98 -3.90 -27.49
CA GLY A 754 1.88 -5.06 -27.60
C GLY A 754 3.23 -4.67 -28.19
N ARG A 755 4.36 -5.21 -27.71
CA ARG A 755 5.66 -4.94 -28.33
C ARG A 755 5.76 -5.65 -29.68
N ARG A 756 5.34 -6.92 -29.74
CA ARG A 756 5.47 -7.77 -30.95
C ARG A 756 4.54 -7.29 -32.07
N SER A 757 3.27 -7.06 -31.76
CA SER A 757 2.30 -6.57 -32.74
C SER A 757 2.74 -5.24 -33.34
N THR A 758 3.20 -4.32 -32.48
CA THR A 758 3.67 -2.99 -32.88
C THR A 758 4.84 -3.01 -33.85
N MET A 759 5.85 -3.85 -33.60
CA MET A 759 6.97 -3.97 -34.53
C MET A 759 6.56 -4.59 -35.87
N MET A 760 5.60 -5.53 -35.89
CA MET A 760 5.14 -6.18 -37.13
C MET A 760 4.38 -5.22 -38.03
N TRP A 761 3.31 -4.58 -37.55
CA TRP A 761 2.54 -3.64 -38.37
C TRP A 761 3.37 -2.39 -38.69
N GLY A 762 4.25 -1.98 -37.77
CA GLY A 762 5.22 -0.92 -37.99
C GLY A 762 6.13 -1.22 -39.19
N SER A 763 6.84 -2.34 -39.16
CA SER A 763 7.73 -2.75 -40.26
C SER A 763 6.96 -2.92 -41.58
N ALA A 764 5.74 -3.47 -41.56
CA ALA A 764 4.91 -3.56 -42.75
C ALA A 764 4.53 -2.18 -43.32
N GLY A 765 4.15 -1.23 -42.46
CA GLY A 765 3.81 0.14 -42.87
C GLY A 765 5.02 0.93 -43.39
N LEU A 766 6.20 0.74 -42.79
CA LEU A 766 7.46 1.34 -43.27
C LEU A 766 7.85 0.77 -44.63
N SER A 767 7.73 -0.55 -44.81
CA SER A 767 7.95 -1.22 -46.09
C SER A 767 7.00 -0.68 -47.16
N PHE A 768 5.70 -0.57 -46.86
CA PHE A 768 4.71 -0.03 -47.79
C PHE A 768 5.02 1.42 -48.17
N SER A 769 5.39 2.25 -47.20
CA SER A 769 5.74 3.65 -47.46
C SER A 769 6.97 3.75 -48.37
N MET A 770 8.02 2.97 -48.11
CA MET A 770 9.22 2.94 -48.95
C MET A 770 8.96 2.36 -50.35
N LEU A 771 8.05 1.38 -50.47
CA LEU A 771 7.59 0.88 -51.77
C LEU A 771 6.92 1.98 -52.58
N MET A 772 6.01 2.73 -51.96
CA MET A 772 5.27 3.81 -52.62
C MET A 772 6.18 4.96 -53.01
N VAL A 773 7.15 5.33 -52.15
CA VAL A 773 8.20 6.30 -52.50
C VAL A 773 8.99 5.83 -53.72
N ALA A 774 9.47 4.58 -53.73
CA ALA A 774 10.22 4.02 -54.86
C ALA A 774 9.40 4.00 -56.16
N ALA A 775 8.15 3.54 -56.09
CA ALA A 775 7.26 3.43 -57.23
C ALA A 775 6.94 4.80 -57.84
N LEU A 776 6.64 5.80 -57.01
CA LEU A 776 6.32 7.14 -57.47
C LEU A 776 7.54 7.88 -58.02
N LEU A 777 8.69 7.77 -57.35
CA LEU A 777 9.95 8.35 -57.85
C LEU A 777 10.48 7.64 -59.10
N SER A 778 10.13 6.38 -59.35
CA SER A 778 10.48 5.70 -60.60
C SER A 778 9.82 6.34 -61.84
N GLN A 779 8.70 7.05 -61.63
CA GLN A 779 7.96 7.77 -62.66
C GLN A 779 8.27 9.27 -62.65
N ALA A 780 9.24 9.72 -61.83
CA ALA A 780 9.64 11.11 -61.78
C ALA A 780 10.48 11.47 -63.01
N ASP A 781 9.91 12.33 -63.86
CA ASP A 781 10.57 12.96 -65.00
C ASP A 781 10.20 14.45 -65.05
N ASP A 782 10.73 15.19 -66.03
CA ASP A 782 10.48 16.63 -66.15
C ASP A 782 9.08 16.97 -66.73
N THR A 783 8.25 15.97 -67.04
CA THR A 783 6.87 16.18 -67.50
C THR A 783 5.97 16.60 -66.35
N ALA A 784 4.84 17.24 -66.67
CA ALA A 784 3.85 17.62 -65.65
C ALA A 784 3.34 16.40 -64.86
N ARG A 785 3.23 15.24 -65.51
CA ARG A 785 2.81 13.98 -64.88
C ARG A 785 3.90 13.42 -63.96
N GLY A 786 5.17 13.43 -64.38
CA GLY A 786 6.28 12.97 -63.55
C GLY A 786 6.50 13.83 -62.30
N LYS A 787 6.38 15.16 -62.43
CA LYS A 787 6.39 16.08 -61.27
C LYS A 787 5.25 15.83 -60.29
N ALA A 788 4.06 15.47 -60.79
CA ALA A 788 2.93 15.11 -59.94
C ALA A 788 3.18 13.79 -59.18
N PHE A 789 3.76 12.78 -59.83
CA PHE A 789 4.17 11.54 -59.15
C PHE A 789 5.26 11.79 -58.11
N ALA A 790 6.30 12.56 -58.46
CA ALA A 790 7.36 12.95 -57.54
C ALA A 790 6.80 13.66 -56.30
N SER A 791 5.88 14.61 -56.49
CA SER A 791 5.18 15.29 -55.40
C SER A 791 4.31 14.33 -54.57
N GLY A 792 3.69 13.33 -55.20
CA GLY A 792 2.94 12.28 -54.51
C GLY A 792 3.80 11.45 -53.55
N SER A 793 5.10 11.28 -53.83
CA SER A 793 6.02 10.54 -52.95
C SER A 793 6.17 11.19 -51.57
N ILE A 794 5.97 12.51 -51.47
CA ILE A 794 6.04 13.31 -50.24
C ILE A 794 5.05 12.78 -49.20
N ALA A 795 3.81 12.45 -49.59
CA ALA A 795 2.80 11.91 -48.67
C ALA A 795 3.24 10.60 -48.00
N PHE A 796 4.06 9.81 -48.68
CA PHE A 796 4.60 8.56 -48.14
C PHE A 796 5.83 8.78 -47.25
N PHE A 797 6.57 9.88 -47.41
CA PHE A 797 7.56 10.30 -46.40
C PHE A 797 6.88 10.78 -45.11
N PHE A 798 5.77 11.52 -45.20
CA PHE A 798 4.93 11.84 -44.02
C PHE A 798 4.44 10.57 -43.34
N THR A 799 3.88 9.64 -44.12
CA THR A 799 3.37 8.36 -43.61
C THR A 799 4.48 7.52 -42.99
N TYR A 800 5.66 7.47 -43.61
CA TYR A 800 6.83 6.76 -43.08
C TYR A 800 7.22 7.30 -41.69
N MET A 801 7.34 8.63 -41.55
CA MET A 801 7.70 9.24 -40.27
C MET A 801 6.63 9.03 -39.19
N LEU A 802 5.36 9.13 -39.57
CA LEU A 802 4.25 8.89 -38.66
C LEU A 802 4.23 7.43 -38.17
N VAL A 803 4.35 6.47 -39.09
CA VAL A 803 4.36 5.04 -38.78
C VAL A 803 5.60 4.69 -37.95
N PHE A 804 6.77 5.24 -38.29
CA PHE A 804 8.01 5.01 -37.54
C PHE A 804 7.85 5.46 -36.08
N GLY A 805 7.38 6.70 -35.88
CA GLY A 805 7.09 7.25 -34.56
C GLY A 805 6.08 6.40 -33.78
N ALA A 806 5.01 5.96 -34.45
CA ALA A 806 3.95 5.16 -33.84
C ALA A 806 4.34 3.70 -33.55
N SER A 807 5.50 3.23 -34.03
CA SER A 807 5.92 1.82 -33.92
C SER A 807 7.39 1.61 -33.56
N MET A 808 8.26 1.49 -34.57
CA MET A 808 9.65 1.06 -34.47
C MET A 808 10.54 2.04 -33.70
N ASN A 809 10.10 3.28 -33.49
CA ASN A 809 10.83 4.24 -32.69
C ASN A 809 10.96 3.79 -31.22
N CYS A 810 9.85 3.53 -30.53
CA CYS A 810 9.85 3.32 -29.07
C CYS A 810 10.15 1.88 -28.68
N VAL A 811 9.63 0.90 -29.43
CA VAL A 811 9.64 -0.52 -29.02
C VAL A 811 11.06 -1.07 -28.80
N PRO A 812 12.05 -0.86 -29.70
CA PRO A 812 13.40 -1.41 -29.51
C PRO A 812 14.09 -0.92 -28.23
N TRP A 813 13.87 0.34 -27.84
CA TRP A 813 14.45 0.90 -26.61
C TRP A 813 13.82 0.33 -25.35
N VAL A 814 12.55 -0.05 -25.41
CA VAL A 814 11.81 -0.69 -24.32
C VAL A 814 12.12 -2.20 -24.25
N TYR A 815 12.22 -2.85 -25.41
CA TYR A 815 12.34 -4.31 -25.52
C TYR A 815 13.71 -4.83 -25.07
N VAL A 816 14.80 -4.12 -25.39
CA VAL A 816 16.18 -4.50 -25.00
C VAL A 816 16.30 -4.76 -23.48
N PRO A 817 15.94 -3.83 -22.59
CA PRO A 817 16.02 -4.07 -21.14
C PRO A 817 14.90 -4.96 -20.58
N GLU A 818 13.86 -5.29 -21.35
CA GLU A 818 12.79 -6.22 -20.93
C GLU A 818 13.20 -7.68 -21.08
N ILE A 819 13.87 -8.04 -22.18
CA ILE A 819 14.25 -9.44 -22.45
C ILE A 819 15.52 -9.90 -21.73
N LEU A 820 16.36 -8.96 -21.27
CA LEU A 820 17.65 -9.30 -20.68
C LEU A 820 17.50 -9.71 -19.20
N PRO A 821 18.09 -10.85 -18.81
CA PRO A 821 18.03 -11.35 -17.44
C PRO A 821 18.83 -10.41 -16.52
N LEU A 822 18.47 -10.37 -15.24
CA LEU A 822 18.99 -9.41 -14.27
C LEU A 822 20.52 -9.38 -14.21
N ASP A 823 21.17 -10.54 -14.22
CA ASP A 823 22.62 -10.73 -14.16
C ASP A 823 23.39 -10.19 -15.39
N ALA A 824 22.76 -10.23 -16.57
CA ALA A 824 23.35 -9.79 -17.83
C ALA A 824 22.79 -8.45 -18.34
N ARG A 825 21.79 -7.85 -17.68
CA ARG A 825 21.03 -6.70 -18.19
C ARG A 825 21.88 -5.49 -18.54
N THR A 826 22.78 -5.08 -17.66
CA THR A 826 23.65 -3.92 -17.88
C THR A 826 24.59 -4.14 -19.07
N LYS A 827 25.23 -5.31 -19.15
CA LYS A 827 26.15 -5.68 -20.24
C LYS A 827 25.42 -5.87 -21.57
N GLY A 828 24.30 -6.59 -21.55
CA GLY A 828 23.48 -6.86 -22.72
C GLY A 828 22.84 -5.59 -23.29
N THR A 829 22.45 -4.65 -22.44
CA THR A 829 21.91 -3.35 -22.89
C THR A 829 23.00 -2.51 -23.53
N ALA A 830 24.22 -2.51 -22.98
CA ALA A 830 25.36 -1.85 -23.62
C ALA A 830 25.68 -2.44 -25.01
N ILE A 831 25.66 -3.78 -25.16
CA ILE A 831 25.83 -4.46 -26.46
C ILE A 831 24.70 -4.08 -27.42
N GLY A 832 23.45 -4.05 -26.97
CA GLY A 832 22.30 -3.62 -27.78
C GLY A 832 22.43 -2.17 -28.26
N VAL A 833 22.75 -1.24 -27.36
CA VAL A 833 22.94 0.19 -27.69
C VAL A 833 24.14 0.39 -28.60
N SER A 834 25.22 -0.40 -28.48
CA SER A 834 26.34 -0.34 -29.41
C SER A 834 25.93 -0.69 -30.85
N ALA A 835 24.98 -1.62 -31.01
CA ALA A 835 24.41 -1.97 -32.32
C ALA A 835 23.68 -0.77 -32.95
N ASN A 836 22.96 -0.01 -32.13
CA ASN A 836 22.27 1.19 -32.57
C ASN A 836 23.25 2.19 -33.19
N TRP A 837 24.32 2.57 -32.49
CA TRP A 837 25.29 3.55 -32.98
C TRP A 837 26.09 3.04 -34.18
N LEU A 838 26.48 1.77 -34.17
CA LEU A 838 27.21 1.14 -35.27
C LEU A 838 26.37 1.16 -36.56
N TRP A 839 25.11 0.74 -36.48
CA TRP A 839 24.25 0.70 -37.67
C TRP A 839 23.70 2.06 -38.06
N ASN A 840 23.57 3.00 -37.12
CA ASN A 840 23.31 4.40 -37.45
C ASN A 840 24.46 4.98 -38.29
N PHE A 841 25.71 4.82 -37.83
CA PHE A 841 26.90 5.18 -38.60
C PHE A 841 26.88 4.58 -40.01
N THR A 842 26.67 3.26 -40.11
CA THR A 842 26.67 2.55 -41.40
C THR A 842 25.61 3.10 -42.35
N VAL A 843 24.36 3.24 -41.89
CA VAL A 843 23.27 3.72 -42.76
C VAL A 843 23.52 5.18 -43.17
N VAL A 844 23.85 6.07 -42.25
CA VAL A 844 24.13 7.49 -42.55
C VAL A 844 25.29 7.66 -43.52
N MET A 845 26.33 6.83 -43.41
CA MET A 845 27.50 6.86 -44.29
C MET A 845 27.14 6.46 -45.72
N ILE A 846 26.35 5.40 -45.89
CA ILE A 846 26.02 4.88 -47.23
C ILE A 846 24.90 5.66 -47.91
N THR A 847 24.03 6.35 -47.17
CA THR A 847 22.82 6.99 -47.72
C THR A 847 23.09 7.94 -48.90
N PRO A 848 24.06 8.88 -48.85
CA PRO A 848 24.33 9.76 -49.99
C PRO A 848 24.75 9.00 -51.25
N ILE A 849 25.51 7.92 -51.09
CA ILE A 849 25.93 7.04 -52.19
C ILE A 849 24.71 6.32 -52.77
N LEU A 850 23.80 5.84 -51.92
CA LEU A 850 22.56 5.19 -52.35
C LEU A 850 21.67 6.17 -53.13
N ILE A 851 21.43 7.37 -52.61
CA ILE A 851 20.62 8.39 -53.28
C ILE A 851 21.21 8.73 -54.64
N ASN A 852 22.51 9.05 -54.71
CA ASN A 852 23.13 9.50 -55.96
C ASN A 852 23.29 8.40 -57.01
N ARG A 853 23.62 7.16 -56.61
CA ARG A 853 23.91 6.07 -57.56
C ARG A 853 22.68 5.24 -57.92
N LEU A 854 21.83 4.93 -56.93
CA LEU A 854 20.67 4.05 -57.10
C LEU A 854 19.36 4.82 -57.25
N GLN A 855 19.31 6.10 -56.88
CA GLN A 855 18.14 6.97 -57.03
C GLN A 855 16.91 6.31 -56.40
N TRP A 856 15.78 6.22 -57.11
CA TRP A 856 14.55 5.58 -56.63
C TRP A 856 14.74 4.10 -56.21
N LYS A 857 15.75 3.40 -56.73
CA LYS A 857 16.05 2.00 -56.36
C LYS A 857 16.62 1.88 -54.95
N ALA A 858 17.18 2.96 -54.39
CA ALA A 858 17.69 2.98 -53.02
C ALA A 858 16.59 2.64 -52.00
N TYR A 859 15.37 3.16 -52.21
CA TYR A 859 14.23 2.93 -51.32
C TYR A 859 13.74 1.47 -51.36
N LEU A 860 13.99 0.73 -52.44
CA LEU A 860 13.66 -0.70 -52.51
C LEU A 860 14.49 -1.53 -51.53
N ILE A 861 15.70 -1.10 -51.20
CA ILE A 861 16.54 -1.76 -50.19
C ILE A 861 15.86 -1.67 -48.83
N PHE A 862 15.43 -0.47 -48.43
CA PHE A 862 14.74 -0.26 -47.16
C PHE A 862 13.33 -0.87 -47.15
N MET A 863 12.64 -0.91 -48.29
CA MET A 863 11.40 -1.67 -48.43
C MET A 863 11.64 -3.16 -48.15
N ALA A 864 12.62 -3.77 -48.81
CA ALA A 864 12.92 -5.19 -48.65
C ALA A 864 13.38 -5.54 -47.22
N THR A 865 14.24 -4.71 -46.60
CA THR A 865 14.67 -4.95 -45.21
C THR A 865 13.49 -4.90 -44.24
N ASN A 866 12.65 -3.88 -44.32
CA ASN A 866 11.45 -3.77 -43.48
C ASN A 866 10.47 -4.93 -43.71
N LEU A 867 10.28 -5.36 -44.96
CA LEU A 867 9.44 -6.51 -45.28
C LEU A 867 9.98 -7.82 -44.67
N VAL A 868 11.30 -8.03 -44.71
CA VAL A 868 11.97 -9.19 -44.11
C VAL A 868 11.93 -9.16 -42.58
N PHE A 869 11.86 -7.99 -41.96
CA PHE A 869 11.73 -7.89 -40.50
C PHE A 869 10.40 -8.44 -39.99
N VAL A 870 9.30 -8.33 -40.76
CA VAL A 870 7.99 -8.87 -40.38
C VAL A 870 8.02 -10.36 -40.03
N PRO A 871 8.50 -11.27 -40.91
CA PRO A 871 8.61 -12.69 -40.56
C PRO A 871 9.63 -12.95 -39.45
N ILE A 872 10.75 -12.21 -39.40
CA ILE A 872 11.73 -12.35 -38.29
C ILE A 872 11.06 -12.06 -36.95
N ILE A 873 10.35 -10.94 -36.82
CA ILE A 873 9.60 -10.58 -35.62
C ILE A 873 8.52 -11.63 -35.34
N TYR A 874 7.86 -12.13 -36.38
CA TYR A 874 6.81 -13.14 -36.22
C TYR A 874 7.35 -14.44 -35.59
N PHE A 875 8.53 -14.91 -36.01
CA PHE A 875 9.08 -16.22 -35.60
C PHE A 875 10.03 -16.16 -34.39
N LEU A 876 10.78 -15.07 -34.19
CA LEU A 876 11.87 -15.02 -33.21
C LEU A 876 11.55 -14.21 -31.96
N TYR A 877 10.66 -13.22 -32.04
CA TYR A 877 10.42 -12.26 -30.97
C TYR A 877 9.17 -12.60 -30.14
N PRO A 878 9.33 -12.98 -28.85
CA PRO A 878 8.20 -13.18 -27.94
C PRO A 878 7.52 -11.87 -27.54
N GLU A 879 6.25 -11.95 -27.13
CA GLU A 879 5.53 -10.80 -26.57
C GLU A 879 5.92 -10.61 -25.10
N THR A 880 6.31 -9.38 -24.72
CA THR A 880 6.77 -9.02 -23.37
C THR A 880 5.83 -8.04 -22.66
N SER A 881 4.79 -7.55 -23.34
CA SER A 881 3.84 -6.62 -22.73
C SER A 881 3.15 -7.19 -21.50
N ASN A 882 3.04 -6.35 -20.46
CA ASN A 882 2.31 -6.67 -19.22
C ASN A 882 2.85 -7.90 -18.47
N LEU A 883 4.13 -8.26 -18.68
CA LEU A 883 4.84 -9.27 -17.90
C LEU A 883 5.81 -8.59 -16.93
N GLU A 884 5.96 -9.17 -15.75
CA GLU A 884 7.06 -8.86 -14.83
C GLU A 884 8.39 -9.35 -15.43
N LEU A 885 9.50 -8.75 -15.01
CA LEU A 885 10.81 -9.03 -15.63
C LEU A 885 11.26 -10.48 -15.37
N GLU A 886 10.86 -11.00 -14.21
CA GLU A 886 11.06 -12.36 -13.75
C GLU A 886 10.19 -13.36 -14.53
N GLU A 887 9.01 -12.95 -14.99
CA GLU A 887 8.13 -13.77 -15.82
C GLU A 887 8.68 -13.88 -17.26
N VAL A 888 9.37 -12.85 -17.75
CA VAL A 888 10.12 -12.93 -19.01
C VAL A 888 11.26 -13.94 -18.90
N ASP A 889 11.80 -14.19 -17.70
CA ASP A 889 12.80 -15.22 -17.49
C ASP A 889 12.29 -16.62 -17.84
N TYR A 890 11.02 -16.90 -17.52
CA TYR A 890 10.35 -18.15 -17.83
C TYR A 890 10.26 -18.45 -19.34
N ILE A 891 10.00 -17.42 -20.17
CA ILE A 891 9.83 -17.56 -21.62
C ILE A 891 11.03 -18.25 -22.28
N PHE A 892 12.24 -17.95 -21.81
CA PHE A 892 13.47 -18.50 -22.41
C PHE A 892 14.13 -19.60 -21.56
N ALA A 893 13.59 -19.92 -20.39
CA ALA A 893 14.07 -21.00 -19.53
C ALA A 893 13.63 -22.39 -20.02
N ARG A 894 12.49 -22.46 -20.74
CA ARG A 894 11.80 -23.71 -21.05
C ARG A 894 12.40 -24.52 -22.21
N GLY A 895 13.44 -24.03 -22.89
CA GLY A 895 14.10 -24.73 -24.02
C GLY A 895 13.25 -24.89 -25.29
N ASP A 896 11.94 -24.64 -25.21
CA ASP A 896 10.96 -24.68 -26.30
C ASP A 896 10.91 -23.36 -27.11
N ASN A 897 10.04 -23.31 -28.13
CA ASN A 897 9.81 -22.11 -28.94
C ASN A 897 9.32 -20.93 -28.07
N THR A 898 10.20 -19.95 -27.84
CA THR A 898 9.96 -18.79 -26.98
C THR A 898 8.69 -18.00 -27.36
N VAL A 899 8.37 -17.92 -28.66
CA VAL A 899 7.19 -17.19 -29.14
C VAL A 899 5.91 -17.94 -28.76
N GLN A 900 5.92 -19.28 -28.79
CA GLN A 900 4.77 -20.08 -28.41
C GLN A 900 4.51 -20.01 -26.91
N VAL A 901 5.56 -20.14 -26.09
CA VAL A 901 5.46 -20.01 -24.62
C VAL A 901 4.89 -18.65 -24.24
N ALA A 902 5.40 -17.57 -24.85
CA ALA A 902 4.87 -16.23 -24.61
C ALA A 902 3.40 -16.08 -25.02
N ARG A 903 2.96 -16.69 -26.12
CA ARG A 903 1.54 -16.68 -26.55
C ARG A 903 0.65 -17.43 -25.58
N GLU A 904 1.10 -18.55 -25.04
CA GLU A 904 0.36 -19.32 -24.03
C GLU A 904 0.21 -18.50 -22.75
N MET A 905 1.28 -17.87 -22.28
CA MET A 905 1.27 -16.97 -21.11
C MET A 905 0.33 -15.77 -21.31
N GLN A 906 0.36 -15.13 -22.48
CA GLN A 906 -0.52 -13.99 -22.79
C GLN A 906 -1.99 -14.41 -22.87
N LYS A 907 -2.29 -15.59 -23.42
CA LYS A 907 -3.65 -16.14 -23.40
C LYS A 907 -4.12 -16.40 -21.97
N GLU A 908 -3.25 -16.95 -21.14
CA GLU A 908 -3.53 -17.23 -19.73
C GLU A 908 -3.82 -15.95 -18.95
N ILE A 909 -3.01 -14.90 -19.11
CA ILE A 909 -3.26 -13.57 -18.51
C ILE A 909 -4.56 -12.96 -19.04
N ALA A 910 -4.85 -13.10 -20.34
CA ALA A 910 -6.10 -12.60 -20.91
C ALA A 910 -7.33 -13.35 -20.39
N LEU A 911 -7.19 -14.63 -20.02
CA LEU A 911 -8.24 -15.49 -19.48
C LEU A 911 -8.45 -15.32 -17.97
N HIS A 912 -7.38 -15.16 -17.19
CA HIS A 912 -7.40 -15.21 -15.72
C HIS A 912 -6.99 -13.89 -15.04
N GLY A 913 -6.57 -12.87 -15.79
CA GLY A 913 -6.09 -11.59 -15.27
C GLY A 913 -4.71 -11.62 -14.59
N HIS A 914 -4.10 -12.80 -14.43
CA HIS A 914 -2.76 -13.03 -13.89
C HIS A 914 -2.22 -14.38 -14.41
N LEU A 915 -0.90 -14.60 -14.34
CA LEU A 915 -0.31 -15.92 -14.55
C LEU A 915 -0.60 -16.81 -13.33
N SER A 916 -0.92 -18.09 -13.55
CA SER A 916 -1.08 -19.07 -12.47
C SER A 916 0.19 -19.13 -11.60
N ASP A 917 0.01 -19.17 -10.27
CA ASP A 917 1.10 -19.11 -9.28
C ASP A 917 2.14 -20.24 -9.48
N ASP A 918 1.77 -21.35 -10.12
CA ASP A 918 2.65 -22.48 -10.44
C ASP A 918 3.77 -22.17 -11.44
N ARG A 919 3.77 -20.97 -12.08
CA ARG A 919 4.71 -20.63 -13.18
C ARG A 919 5.61 -19.42 -12.92
N ARG A 920 5.54 -18.77 -11.75
CA ARG A 920 6.45 -17.66 -11.39
C ARG A 920 7.83 -18.20 -11.00
N PRO A 921 8.92 -17.87 -11.72
CA PRO A 921 10.26 -18.17 -11.24
C PRO A 921 10.67 -17.11 -10.22
N GLY A 922 11.06 -17.52 -9.01
CA GLY A 922 11.74 -16.63 -8.08
C GLY A 922 11.00 -16.28 -6.79
N LYS A 923 10.48 -17.29 -6.09
CA LYS A 923 10.55 -17.29 -4.62
C LYS A 923 10.67 -18.70 -4.07
N GLU A 924 11.64 -19.46 -4.58
CA GLU A 924 12.08 -20.66 -3.87
C GLU A 924 12.94 -20.24 -2.66
N SER A 925 12.27 -19.82 -1.58
CA SER A 925 12.60 -20.45 -0.30
C SER A 925 12.38 -21.95 -0.51
N GLY A 926 13.24 -22.85 -0.03
CA GLY A 926 13.17 -24.31 -0.26
C GLY A 926 11.91 -25.04 0.23
N MET A 927 10.73 -24.50 -0.07
CA MET A 927 9.38 -24.98 0.18
C MET A 927 8.91 -25.74 -1.05
N LEU A 928 8.24 -26.87 -0.80
CA LEU A 928 7.74 -27.77 -1.83
C LEU A 928 6.30 -27.34 -2.21
N PHE A 929 6.00 -27.23 -3.50
CA PHE A 929 4.65 -26.94 -4.02
C PHE A 929 4.15 -28.09 -4.91
N PRO A 930 3.70 -29.21 -4.31
CA PRO A 930 3.14 -30.33 -5.06
C PRO A 930 1.74 -29.99 -5.60
N CYS A 931 1.50 -30.26 -6.87
CA CYS A 931 0.20 -30.03 -7.51
C CYS A 931 -0.49 -31.37 -7.82
N VAL A 932 -1.68 -31.59 -7.25
CA VAL A 932 -2.50 -32.79 -7.49
C VAL A 932 -3.86 -32.38 -8.06
N ALA A 933 -4.17 -32.85 -9.26
CA ALA A 933 -5.41 -32.56 -9.94
C ALA A 933 -6.52 -33.55 -9.54
N ALA A 934 -7.71 -33.04 -9.20
CA ALA A 934 -8.92 -33.84 -8.99
C ALA A 934 -10.18 -33.07 -9.38
N ASP A 935 -11.12 -33.77 -10.02
CA ASP A 935 -12.47 -33.27 -10.26
C ASP A 935 -13.33 -33.45 -9.01
N LEU A 936 -13.68 -32.33 -8.38
CA LEU A 936 -14.46 -32.30 -7.14
C LEU A 936 -15.96 -32.57 -7.33
N SER A 937 -16.42 -32.69 -8.58
CA SER A 937 -17.75 -33.26 -8.87
C SER A 937 -17.72 -34.79 -8.91
N SER A 938 -16.53 -35.39 -9.09
CA SER A 938 -16.34 -36.84 -9.04
C SER A 938 -16.12 -37.31 -7.60
N ARG A 939 -17.04 -38.15 -7.13
CA ARG A 939 -16.98 -38.72 -5.79
C ARG A 939 -15.79 -39.64 -5.56
N GLU A 940 -15.33 -40.32 -6.61
CA GLU A 940 -14.19 -41.24 -6.57
C GLU A 940 -12.89 -40.46 -6.41
N GLN A 941 -12.66 -39.46 -7.28
CA GLN A 941 -11.46 -38.63 -7.25
C GLN A 941 -11.35 -37.83 -5.94
N THR A 942 -12.47 -37.27 -5.46
CA THR A 942 -12.49 -36.53 -4.20
C THR A 942 -12.09 -37.39 -3.00
N ARG A 943 -12.47 -38.68 -2.97
CA ARG A 943 -12.10 -39.61 -1.88
C ARG A 943 -10.62 -39.96 -1.91
N GLY A 944 -10.04 -40.10 -3.10
CA GLY A 944 -8.62 -40.43 -3.27
C GLY A 944 -7.67 -39.24 -3.16
N LEU A 945 -8.17 -38.00 -3.11
CA LEU A 945 -7.33 -36.79 -3.24
C LEU A 945 -6.21 -36.70 -2.20
N VAL A 946 -6.51 -36.89 -0.91
CA VAL A 946 -5.46 -36.82 0.14
C VAL A 946 -4.46 -37.95 0.01
N GLU A 947 -4.91 -39.15 -0.38
CA GLU A 947 -4.01 -40.29 -0.62
C GLU A 947 -3.09 -40.02 -1.81
N GLN A 948 -3.62 -39.46 -2.91
CA GLN A 948 -2.84 -39.06 -4.08
C GLN A 948 -1.76 -38.01 -3.73
N VAL A 949 -2.04 -37.08 -2.82
CA VAL A 949 -1.03 -36.12 -2.32
C VAL A 949 0.16 -36.82 -1.67
N PHE A 950 -0.07 -37.91 -0.92
CA PHE A 950 1.01 -38.67 -0.27
C PHE A 950 1.64 -39.74 -1.17
N GLN A 951 1.09 -40.02 -2.36
CA GLN A 951 1.76 -40.84 -3.37
C GLN A 951 2.95 -40.11 -4.01
N ASP A 952 3.02 -38.78 -3.90
CA ASP A 952 4.19 -38.02 -4.28
C ASP A 952 5.34 -38.30 -3.30
N ALA A 953 6.44 -38.87 -3.82
CA ALA A 953 7.63 -39.23 -3.06
C ALA A 953 8.30 -38.02 -2.38
N THR A 954 8.14 -36.81 -2.94
CA THR A 954 8.73 -35.59 -2.38
C THR A 954 7.95 -35.07 -1.17
N VAL A 955 6.63 -35.31 -1.15
CA VAL A 955 5.74 -34.95 -0.03
C VAL A 955 5.90 -35.95 1.11
N SER A 956 5.78 -37.24 0.79
CA SER A 956 5.87 -38.33 1.78
C SER A 956 7.26 -38.44 2.43
N ALA A 957 8.33 -37.97 1.78
CA ALA A 957 9.66 -37.90 2.39
C ALA A 957 9.79 -36.83 3.50
N LYS A 958 8.88 -35.84 3.56
CA LYS A 958 8.99 -34.68 4.47
C LYS A 958 7.80 -34.53 5.43
N HIS A 959 6.64 -35.07 5.07
CA HIS A 959 5.39 -34.85 5.78
C HIS A 959 4.59 -36.14 5.89
N ASP A 960 4.12 -36.43 7.11
CA ASP A 960 3.29 -37.59 7.42
C ASP A 960 1.78 -37.28 7.41
N ALA A 961 1.42 -35.99 7.42
CA ALA A 961 0.02 -35.54 7.51
C ALA A 961 -0.17 -34.13 6.92
N VAL A 962 -1.40 -33.85 6.49
CA VAL A 962 -1.84 -32.48 6.14
C VAL A 962 -2.18 -31.75 7.43
N SER A 963 -1.31 -30.84 7.87
CA SER A 963 -1.52 -30.11 9.13
C SER A 963 -2.46 -28.91 8.98
N ILE A 964 -2.54 -28.31 7.79
CA ILE A 964 -3.42 -27.18 7.48
C ILE A 964 -4.17 -27.48 6.19
N LEU A 965 -5.50 -27.47 6.25
CA LEU A 965 -6.39 -27.58 5.11
C LEU A 965 -7.09 -26.23 4.87
N VAL A 966 -6.89 -25.65 3.68
CA VAL A 966 -7.67 -24.50 3.20
C VAL A 966 -8.61 -25.00 2.10
N ALA A 967 -9.89 -25.16 2.46
CA ALA A 967 -10.92 -25.73 1.62
C ALA A 967 -11.63 -24.60 0.83
N ASN A 968 -11.12 -24.29 -0.37
CA ASN A 968 -11.52 -23.13 -1.18
C ASN A 968 -12.28 -23.48 -2.48
N ALA A 969 -12.81 -24.70 -2.62
CA ALA A 969 -13.54 -25.03 -3.85
C ALA A 969 -14.93 -24.35 -3.87
N GLY A 970 -15.31 -23.85 -5.05
CA GLY A 970 -16.59 -23.19 -5.23
C GLY A 970 -16.99 -23.04 -6.71
N LEU A 971 -18.21 -23.44 -7.01
CA LEU A 971 -18.94 -23.20 -8.25
C LEU A 971 -20.05 -22.18 -7.96
N GLY A 972 -20.09 -21.09 -8.73
CA GLY A 972 -21.08 -20.02 -8.59
C GLY A 972 -21.79 -19.73 -9.90
N ARG A 973 -22.86 -20.48 -10.22
CA ARG A 973 -23.76 -20.16 -11.33
C ARG A 973 -24.72 -19.06 -10.89
N ARG A 974 -24.91 -18.03 -11.72
CA ARG A 974 -25.76 -16.87 -11.42
C ARG A 974 -27.18 -17.09 -11.95
N ILE A 975 -27.97 -17.89 -11.23
CA ILE A 975 -29.37 -18.17 -11.58
C ILE A 975 -30.27 -17.65 -10.45
N ARG A 976 -30.85 -16.47 -10.66
CA ARG A 976 -31.64 -15.75 -9.64
C ARG A 976 -33.11 -16.17 -9.60
N ASP A 977 -33.70 -16.39 -10.77
CA ASP A 977 -35.08 -16.85 -10.85
C ASP A 977 -35.12 -18.35 -10.53
N ILE A 978 -35.91 -18.71 -9.53
CA ILE A 978 -36.05 -20.07 -9.06
C ILE A 978 -36.56 -21.03 -10.15
N GLN A 979 -37.38 -20.54 -11.09
CA GLN A 979 -37.91 -21.37 -12.17
C GLN A 979 -36.84 -21.87 -13.14
N ASN A 980 -35.71 -21.17 -13.19
CA ASN A 980 -34.61 -21.48 -14.10
C ASN A 980 -33.51 -22.33 -13.45
N ILE A 981 -33.59 -22.62 -12.15
CA ILE A 981 -32.63 -23.48 -11.46
C ILE A 981 -33.01 -24.93 -11.74
N GLN A 982 -32.22 -25.64 -12.56
CA GLN A 982 -32.45 -27.07 -12.80
C GLN A 982 -31.99 -27.90 -11.59
N GLU A 983 -32.56 -29.09 -11.41
CA GLU A 983 -32.12 -30.02 -10.35
C GLU A 983 -30.65 -30.40 -10.52
N ASP A 984 -30.18 -30.59 -11.75
CA ASP A 984 -28.77 -30.84 -12.05
C ASP A 984 -27.85 -29.68 -11.63
N ASP A 985 -28.29 -28.42 -11.79
CA ASP A 985 -27.55 -27.25 -11.31
C ASP A 985 -27.42 -27.25 -9.79
N TRP A 986 -28.52 -27.61 -9.11
CA TRP A 986 -28.55 -27.72 -7.66
C TRP A 986 -27.59 -28.80 -7.15
N ASP A 987 -27.70 -30.01 -7.71
CA ASP A 987 -26.91 -31.16 -7.31
C ASP A 987 -25.43 -30.95 -7.58
N GLN A 988 -25.06 -30.40 -8.74
CA GLN A 988 -23.67 -30.12 -9.07
C GLN A 988 -23.06 -29.07 -8.11
N VAL A 989 -23.80 -27.99 -7.82
CA VAL A 989 -23.32 -26.93 -6.91
C VAL A 989 -23.20 -27.47 -5.48
N MET A 990 -24.12 -28.34 -5.03
CA MET A 990 -24.04 -29.03 -3.73
C MET A 990 -22.87 -30.02 -3.64
N GLU A 991 -22.63 -30.80 -4.69
CA GLU A 991 -21.54 -31.78 -4.75
C GLU A 991 -20.18 -31.07 -4.63
N VAL A 992 -19.96 -30.01 -5.41
CA VAL A 992 -18.69 -29.26 -5.42
C VAL A 992 -18.52 -28.39 -4.18
N ASN A 993 -19.49 -27.55 -3.83
CA ASN A 993 -19.28 -26.53 -2.80
C ASN A 993 -19.36 -27.07 -1.38
N SER A 994 -20.11 -28.16 -1.16
CA SER A 994 -20.41 -28.68 0.17
C SER A 994 -19.80 -30.06 0.38
N ARG A 995 -20.22 -31.06 -0.41
CA ARG A 995 -19.86 -32.46 -0.17
C ARG A 995 -18.36 -32.69 -0.36
N SER A 996 -17.75 -32.11 -1.40
CA SER A 996 -16.32 -32.30 -1.63
C SER A 996 -15.46 -31.80 -0.46
N GLN A 997 -15.81 -30.64 0.11
CA GLN A 997 -15.11 -30.03 1.23
C GLN A 997 -15.20 -30.89 2.49
N PHE A 998 -16.37 -31.50 2.74
CA PHE A 998 -16.54 -32.47 3.80
C PHE A 998 -15.64 -33.70 3.62
N VAL A 999 -15.62 -34.29 2.42
CA VAL A 999 -14.86 -35.51 2.13
C VAL A 999 -13.36 -35.28 2.29
N VAL A 1000 -12.83 -34.16 1.77
CA VAL A 1000 -11.41 -33.81 1.91
C VAL A 1000 -11.07 -33.51 3.37
N THR A 1001 -11.92 -32.76 4.08
CA THR A 1001 -11.73 -32.53 5.52
C THR A 1001 -11.63 -33.85 6.28
N LYS A 1002 -12.58 -34.78 6.05
CA LYS A 1002 -12.59 -36.11 6.66
C LYS A 1002 -11.32 -36.89 6.37
N ALA A 1003 -10.79 -36.80 5.15
CA ALA A 1003 -9.57 -37.51 4.75
C ALA A 1003 -8.30 -36.96 5.42
N CYS A 1004 -8.25 -35.67 5.78
CA CYS A 1004 -7.13 -35.08 6.53
C CYS A 1004 -7.15 -35.42 8.03
N LEU A 1005 -8.32 -35.72 8.61
CA LEU A 1005 -8.48 -35.90 10.06
C LEU A 1005 -7.59 -36.99 10.68
N PRO A 1006 -7.38 -38.18 10.10
CA PRO A 1006 -6.53 -39.21 10.70
C PRO A 1006 -5.11 -38.70 11.01
N GLY A 1007 -4.50 -37.97 10.06
CA GLY A 1007 -3.17 -37.37 10.25
C GLY A 1007 -3.18 -36.23 11.26
N MET A 1008 -4.17 -35.34 11.20
CA MET A 1008 -4.31 -34.25 12.18
C MET A 1008 -4.50 -34.76 13.62
N ARG A 1009 -5.26 -35.85 13.79
CA ARG A 1009 -5.45 -36.52 15.08
C ARG A 1009 -4.19 -37.18 15.58
N ALA A 1010 -3.45 -37.87 14.70
CA ALA A 1010 -2.21 -38.53 15.06
C ALA A 1010 -1.15 -37.54 15.60
N GLN A 1011 -1.08 -36.34 15.03
CA GLN A 1011 -0.17 -35.29 15.49
C GLN A 1011 -0.72 -34.41 16.63
N GLY A 1012 -1.98 -34.62 17.06
CA GLY A 1012 -2.64 -33.80 18.09
C GLY A 1012 -2.81 -32.32 17.73
N TRP A 1013 -2.80 -32.00 16.43
CA TRP A 1013 -2.82 -30.63 15.92
C TRP A 1013 -3.40 -30.57 14.52
N GLY A 1014 -4.23 -29.57 14.22
CA GLY A 1014 -4.68 -29.35 12.85
C GLY A 1014 -5.44 -28.04 12.67
N ARG A 1015 -5.45 -27.50 11.45
CA ARG A 1015 -6.22 -26.30 11.09
C ARG A 1015 -7.05 -26.58 9.85
N VAL A 1016 -8.36 -26.48 9.97
CA VAL A 1016 -9.29 -26.54 8.84
C VAL A 1016 -9.90 -25.16 8.65
N ILE A 1017 -9.71 -24.60 7.45
CA ILE A 1017 -10.20 -23.28 7.06
C ILE A 1017 -11.11 -23.47 5.86
N LEU A 1018 -12.41 -23.28 6.04
CA LEU A 1018 -13.41 -23.38 4.99
C LEU A 1018 -13.62 -21.99 4.35
N VAL A 1019 -13.65 -21.90 3.02
CA VAL A 1019 -13.96 -20.65 2.33
C VAL A 1019 -15.44 -20.63 1.94
N GLY A 1020 -16.21 -19.94 2.77
CA GLY A 1020 -17.63 -19.69 2.60
C GLY A 1020 -17.91 -18.48 1.70
N SER A 1021 -18.94 -17.71 2.04
CA SER A 1021 -19.30 -16.45 1.38
C SER A 1021 -20.29 -15.68 2.25
N ILE A 1022 -20.33 -14.36 2.15
CA ILE A 1022 -21.40 -13.54 2.75
C ILE A 1022 -22.81 -14.00 2.33
N ALA A 1023 -22.94 -14.70 1.20
CA ALA A 1023 -24.20 -15.32 0.78
C ALA A 1023 -24.75 -16.37 1.76
N SER A 1024 -23.97 -16.84 2.75
CA SER A 1024 -24.47 -17.71 3.81
C SER A 1024 -25.33 -16.98 4.85
N THR A 1025 -25.20 -15.65 4.95
CA THR A 1025 -25.86 -14.83 5.98
C THR A 1025 -26.94 -13.90 5.42
N GLY A 1026 -27.15 -13.84 4.10
CA GLY A 1026 -28.11 -12.93 3.47
C GLY A 1026 -28.39 -13.20 1.98
N GLY A 1027 -29.14 -12.30 1.34
CA GLY A 1027 -29.50 -12.40 -0.08
C GLY A 1027 -28.31 -12.12 -1.00
N GLY A 1028 -27.85 -13.14 -1.74
CA GLY A 1028 -26.71 -13.05 -2.65
C GLY A 1028 -27.09 -12.87 -4.13
N ILE A 1029 -26.14 -12.43 -4.95
CA ILE A 1029 -26.33 -12.20 -6.39
C ILE A 1029 -26.40 -13.48 -7.25
N ASN A 1030 -26.03 -14.63 -6.70
CA ASN A 1030 -25.88 -15.89 -7.44
C ASN A 1030 -27.15 -16.76 -7.48
N GLY A 1031 -28.05 -16.65 -6.49
CA GLY A 1031 -29.25 -17.49 -6.37
C GLY A 1031 -29.27 -18.34 -5.09
N CYS A 1032 -30.43 -18.96 -4.81
CA CYS A 1032 -30.67 -19.68 -3.55
C CYS A 1032 -29.86 -20.99 -3.44
N HIS A 1033 -29.64 -21.72 -4.53
CA HIS A 1033 -28.84 -22.94 -4.58
C HIS A 1033 -27.38 -22.71 -4.15
N TYR A 1034 -26.73 -21.64 -4.63
CA TYR A 1034 -25.40 -21.24 -4.17
C TYR A 1034 -25.38 -20.83 -2.69
N ALA A 1035 -26.33 -19.98 -2.27
CA ALA A 1035 -26.44 -19.53 -0.89
C ALA A 1035 -26.61 -20.72 0.09
N ALA A 1036 -27.44 -21.70 -0.28
CA ALA A 1036 -27.65 -22.93 0.49
C ALA A 1036 -26.34 -23.69 0.71
N THR A 1037 -25.48 -23.82 -0.31
CA THR A 1037 -24.17 -24.48 -0.14
C THR A 1037 -23.24 -23.75 0.82
N LYS A 1038 -23.19 -22.42 0.75
CA LYS A 1038 -22.32 -21.62 1.62
C LYS A 1038 -22.86 -21.58 3.07
N GLY A 1039 -24.18 -21.64 3.24
CA GLY A 1039 -24.83 -21.91 4.52
C GLY A 1039 -24.47 -23.29 5.08
N ALA A 1040 -24.46 -24.32 4.23
CA ALA A 1040 -24.05 -25.68 4.61
C ALA A 1040 -22.59 -25.72 5.09
N LEU A 1041 -21.66 -25.04 4.42
CA LEU A 1041 -20.27 -24.92 4.87
C LEU A 1041 -20.15 -24.26 6.25
N SER A 1042 -20.87 -23.16 6.47
CA SER A 1042 -20.84 -22.44 7.75
C SER A 1042 -21.39 -23.31 8.89
N SER A 1043 -22.49 -24.01 8.65
CA SER A 1043 -23.09 -24.95 9.61
C SER A 1043 -22.17 -26.15 9.89
N MET A 1044 -21.59 -26.72 8.83
CA MET A 1044 -20.65 -27.84 8.93
C MET A 1044 -19.40 -27.45 9.72
N GLY A 1045 -18.79 -26.28 9.43
CA GLY A 1045 -17.62 -25.78 10.15
C GLY A 1045 -17.87 -25.62 11.64
N LYS A 1046 -19.03 -25.02 12.00
CA LYS A 1046 -19.47 -24.90 13.40
C LYS A 1046 -19.62 -26.26 14.07
N ASN A 1047 -20.29 -27.22 13.42
CA ASN A 1047 -20.49 -28.54 14.02
C ASN A 1047 -19.16 -29.29 14.20
N LEU A 1048 -18.33 -29.35 13.15
CA LEU A 1048 -17.01 -29.99 13.21
C LEU A 1048 -16.11 -29.37 14.28
N SER A 1049 -16.17 -28.06 14.48
CA SER A 1049 -15.39 -27.39 15.53
C SER A 1049 -15.71 -27.92 16.93
N THR A 1050 -16.98 -28.25 17.21
CA THR A 1050 -17.38 -28.75 18.54
C THR A 1050 -16.88 -30.16 18.82
N VAL A 1051 -16.71 -30.96 17.76
CA VAL A 1051 -16.26 -32.35 17.87
C VAL A 1051 -14.73 -32.45 17.91
N LEU A 1052 -14.05 -31.62 17.10
CA LEU A 1052 -12.61 -31.75 16.85
C LEU A 1052 -11.73 -30.88 17.76
N ALA A 1053 -12.29 -29.86 18.42
CA ALA A 1053 -11.52 -28.94 19.25
C ALA A 1053 -10.76 -29.65 20.38
N GLY A 1054 -11.36 -30.65 21.02
CA GLY A 1054 -10.72 -31.43 22.08
C GLY A 1054 -9.54 -32.29 21.60
N GLU A 1055 -9.44 -32.51 20.28
CA GLU A 1055 -8.37 -33.28 19.63
C GLU A 1055 -7.25 -32.38 19.09
N GLY A 1056 -7.27 -31.07 19.40
CA GLY A 1056 -6.27 -30.10 18.95
C GLY A 1056 -6.47 -29.57 17.52
N VAL A 1057 -7.62 -29.88 16.91
CA VAL A 1057 -7.96 -29.48 15.53
C VAL A 1057 -9.01 -28.37 15.56
N THR A 1058 -8.67 -27.20 14.99
CA THR A 1058 -9.61 -26.07 14.90
C THR A 1058 -10.26 -26.01 13.52
N VAL A 1059 -11.55 -25.68 13.47
CA VAL A 1059 -12.29 -25.53 12.20
C VAL A 1059 -12.93 -24.14 12.16
N ASN A 1060 -12.60 -23.33 11.16
CA ASN A 1060 -13.14 -21.98 11.00
C ASN A 1060 -13.56 -21.72 9.55
N THR A 1061 -14.42 -20.72 9.35
CA THR A 1061 -14.92 -20.33 8.03
C THR A 1061 -14.60 -18.87 7.73
N ILE A 1062 -14.05 -18.59 6.56
CA ILE A 1062 -13.94 -17.22 6.03
C ILE A 1062 -15.17 -16.95 5.17
N LEU A 1063 -15.84 -15.81 5.35
CA LEU A 1063 -17.00 -15.39 4.55
C LEU A 1063 -16.66 -14.14 3.72
N PRO A 1064 -16.02 -14.30 2.54
CA PRO A 1064 -15.75 -13.18 1.66
C PRO A 1064 -17.02 -12.65 0.99
N ALA A 1065 -17.07 -11.33 0.77
CA ALA A 1065 -18.04 -10.72 -0.13
C ALA A 1065 -17.44 -10.52 -1.55
N MET A 1066 -17.37 -9.27 -2.01
CA MET A 1066 -16.97 -8.94 -3.38
C MET A 1066 -15.44 -8.90 -3.51
N ILE A 1067 -14.82 -10.05 -3.86
CA ILE A 1067 -13.38 -10.16 -4.10
C ILE A 1067 -13.08 -10.10 -5.60
N GLY A 1068 -12.27 -9.12 -6.01
CA GLY A 1068 -11.81 -8.95 -7.39
C GLY A 1068 -10.72 -9.94 -7.79
N SER A 1069 -10.42 -10.02 -9.10
CA SER A 1069 -9.37 -10.89 -9.65
C SER A 1069 -9.58 -12.40 -9.37
N THR A 1070 -10.83 -12.84 -9.23
CA THR A 1070 -11.23 -14.22 -8.97
C THR A 1070 -12.06 -14.84 -10.10
N ASP A 1071 -12.23 -14.13 -11.23
CA ASP A 1071 -13.12 -14.44 -12.35
C ASP A 1071 -14.63 -14.55 -12.01
N MET A 1072 -14.99 -14.64 -10.73
CA MET A 1072 -16.38 -14.67 -10.24
C MET A 1072 -17.07 -13.30 -10.30
N ILE A 1073 -16.32 -12.20 -10.39
CA ILE A 1073 -16.82 -10.83 -10.44
C ILE A 1073 -16.17 -10.11 -11.63
N PRO A 1074 -16.94 -9.38 -12.46
CA PRO A 1074 -16.38 -8.60 -13.56
C PRO A 1074 -15.35 -7.58 -13.07
N THR A 1075 -14.21 -7.51 -13.74
CA THR A 1075 -13.17 -6.53 -13.44
C THR A 1075 -13.66 -5.12 -13.80
N PRO A 1076 -13.56 -4.12 -12.89
CA PRO A 1076 -13.91 -2.73 -13.18
C PRO A 1076 -13.11 -2.19 -14.38
N LYS A 1077 -13.78 -1.56 -15.35
CA LYS A 1077 -13.14 -0.94 -16.53
C LYS A 1077 -12.57 0.44 -16.22
N SER A 1078 -13.14 1.17 -15.26
CA SER A 1078 -12.62 2.45 -14.73
C SER A 1078 -12.28 2.35 -13.23
N LYS A 1079 -11.39 3.24 -12.75
CA LYS A 1079 -10.99 3.36 -11.33
C LYS A 1079 -11.63 4.55 -10.61
N THR A 1080 -12.37 5.38 -11.33
CA THR A 1080 -12.93 6.65 -10.84
C THR A 1080 -14.40 6.74 -11.21
N TRP A 1081 -15.24 7.14 -10.25
CA TRP A 1081 -16.63 7.54 -10.44
C TRP A 1081 -16.89 8.80 -9.61
N THR A 1082 -17.91 9.58 -9.97
CA THR A 1082 -18.34 10.76 -9.20
C THR A 1082 -19.59 10.43 -8.40
N SER A 1083 -19.84 11.16 -7.31
CA SER A 1083 -21.08 11.02 -6.53
C SER A 1083 -22.36 11.33 -7.33
N GLU A 1084 -22.21 12.02 -8.46
CA GLU A 1084 -23.30 12.34 -9.40
C GLU A 1084 -23.58 11.21 -10.41
N THR A 1085 -22.76 10.15 -10.43
CA THR A 1085 -22.89 9.08 -11.43
C THR A 1085 -24.06 8.14 -11.10
N ASN A 1086 -24.97 7.94 -12.04
CA ASN A 1086 -26.12 7.05 -11.88
C ASN A 1086 -25.69 5.56 -11.87
N LEU A 1087 -25.92 4.87 -10.73
CA LEU A 1087 -25.52 3.48 -10.54
C LEU A 1087 -26.21 2.50 -11.52
N GLU A 1088 -27.42 2.80 -12.01
CA GLU A 1088 -28.10 1.95 -12.99
C GLU A 1088 -27.47 2.04 -14.38
N GLU A 1089 -27.05 3.24 -14.79
CA GLU A 1089 -26.28 3.43 -16.03
C GLU A 1089 -24.87 2.81 -15.91
N LEU A 1090 -24.28 2.89 -14.72
CA LEU A 1090 -22.98 2.29 -14.44
C LEU A 1090 -23.02 0.75 -14.52
N LYS A 1091 -24.12 0.11 -14.08
CA LYS A 1091 -24.30 -1.34 -14.20
C LYS A 1091 -24.27 -1.82 -15.65
N ALA A 1092 -24.84 -1.03 -16.57
CA ALA A 1092 -24.89 -1.37 -17.99
C ALA A 1092 -23.52 -1.16 -18.69
N SER A 1093 -22.79 -0.12 -18.31
CA SER A 1093 -21.52 0.28 -18.95
C SER A 1093 -20.29 -0.41 -18.33
N ASP A 1094 -20.23 -0.47 -17.01
CA ASP A 1094 -19.14 -1.01 -16.20
C ASP A 1094 -19.68 -1.75 -14.95
N PRO A 1095 -20.17 -2.99 -15.10
CA PRO A 1095 -20.74 -3.75 -14.01
C PRO A 1095 -19.75 -4.03 -12.88
N GLY A 1096 -18.44 -4.13 -13.18
CA GLY A 1096 -17.40 -4.30 -12.17
C GLY A 1096 -17.27 -3.07 -11.29
N LEU A 1097 -17.25 -1.88 -11.90
CA LEU A 1097 -17.21 -0.62 -11.16
C LEU A 1097 -18.50 -0.37 -10.39
N ALA A 1098 -19.67 -0.74 -10.93
CA ALA A 1098 -20.94 -0.65 -10.20
C ALA A 1098 -20.95 -1.52 -8.95
N ILE A 1099 -20.39 -2.73 -9.02
CA ILE A 1099 -20.22 -3.59 -7.83
C ILE A 1099 -19.23 -2.95 -6.87
N ALA A 1100 -18.06 -2.49 -7.33
CA ALA A 1100 -17.06 -1.83 -6.49
C ALA A 1100 -17.60 -0.59 -5.76
N ALA A 1101 -18.39 0.25 -6.46
CA ALA A 1101 -19.03 1.43 -5.92
C ALA A 1101 -20.11 1.10 -4.87
N SER A 1102 -20.77 -0.06 -5.02
CA SER A 1102 -21.77 -0.56 -4.06
C SER A 1102 -21.17 -1.08 -2.75
N VAL A 1103 -19.87 -1.39 -2.73
CA VAL A 1103 -19.16 -1.74 -1.49
C VAL A 1103 -18.90 -0.46 -0.69
N PRO A 1104 -19.17 -0.41 0.63
CA PRO A 1104 -18.96 0.80 1.43
C PRO A 1104 -17.51 1.32 1.46
N VAL A 1105 -16.50 0.44 1.38
CA VAL A 1105 -15.09 0.85 1.21
C VAL A 1105 -14.74 1.24 -0.23
N HIS A 1106 -15.73 1.24 -1.13
CA HIS A 1106 -15.64 1.78 -2.49
C HIS A 1106 -14.56 1.12 -3.37
N ARG A 1107 -14.26 -0.16 -3.09
CA ARG A 1107 -13.41 -1.01 -3.90
C ARG A 1107 -13.78 -2.47 -3.69
N LEU A 1108 -13.36 -3.32 -4.61
CA LEU A 1108 -13.37 -4.77 -4.40
C LEU A 1108 -12.27 -5.17 -3.41
N GLY A 1109 -12.54 -6.23 -2.65
CA GLY A 1109 -11.52 -6.89 -1.84
C GLY A 1109 -10.49 -7.59 -2.73
N GLN A 1110 -9.29 -7.80 -2.21
CA GLN A 1110 -8.19 -8.47 -2.89
C GLN A 1110 -7.97 -9.89 -2.33
N PRO A 1111 -7.50 -10.86 -3.14
CA PRO A 1111 -7.21 -12.21 -2.65
C PRO A 1111 -6.24 -12.24 -1.46
N VAL A 1112 -5.25 -11.34 -1.42
CA VAL A 1112 -4.31 -11.21 -0.30
C VAL A 1112 -5.00 -10.89 1.02
N GLU A 1113 -6.13 -10.17 0.99
CA GLU A 1113 -6.90 -9.84 2.20
C GLU A 1113 -7.62 -11.08 2.74
N VAL A 1114 -8.08 -11.98 1.87
CA VAL A 1114 -8.61 -13.30 2.26
C VAL A 1114 -7.50 -14.17 2.84
N ALA A 1115 -6.31 -14.17 2.20
CA ALA A 1115 -5.15 -14.92 2.67
C ALA A 1115 -4.68 -14.46 4.06
N ASN A 1116 -4.71 -13.16 4.35
CA ASN A 1116 -4.38 -12.63 5.68
C ASN A 1116 -5.29 -13.21 6.77
N VAL A 1117 -6.59 -13.34 6.50
CA VAL A 1117 -7.55 -13.96 7.43
C VAL A 1117 -7.25 -15.46 7.57
N ALA A 1118 -6.93 -16.16 6.48
CA ALA A 1118 -6.55 -17.57 6.54
C ALA A 1118 -5.28 -17.80 7.38
N VAL A 1119 -4.25 -16.96 7.21
CA VAL A 1119 -3.02 -17.01 8.02
C VAL A 1119 -3.31 -16.74 9.49
N MET A 1120 -4.18 -15.76 9.79
CA MET A 1120 -4.62 -15.50 11.16
C MET A 1120 -5.29 -16.74 11.77
N MET A 1121 -6.20 -17.40 11.05
CA MET A 1121 -6.87 -18.62 11.51
C MET A 1121 -5.89 -19.79 11.67
N ALA A 1122 -4.90 -19.93 10.78
CA ALA A 1122 -3.88 -20.96 10.88
C ALA A 1122 -3.00 -20.79 12.14
N LYS A 1123 -2.63 -19.55 12.46
CA LYS A 1123 -1.79 -19.22 13.62
C LYS A 1123 -2.53 -19.23 14.96
N THR A 1124 -3.85 -19.01 14.96
CA THR A 1124 -4.63 -18.79 16.19
C THR A 1124 -5.32 -20.06 16.67
N GLY A 1125 -4.67 -20.80 17.57
CA GLY A 1125 -5.20 -22.08 18.10
C GLY A 1125 -6.43 -21.97 19.01
N TYR A 1126 -6.77 -20.78 19.51
CA TYR A 1126 -7.98 -20.57 20.32
C TYR A 1126 -9.23 -20.21 19.47
N LEU A 1127 -9.02 -19.93 18.19
CA LEU A 1127 -10.09 -19.58 17.26
C LEU A 1127 -10.63 -20.88 16.64
N THR A 1128 -11.86 -21.27 16.98
CA THR A 1128 -12.54 -22.42 16.38
C THR A 1128 -14.06 -22.16 16.34
N GLY A 1129 -14.73 -22.70 15.32
CA GLY A 1129 -16.16 -22.54 15.08
C GLY A 1129 -16.57 -21.13 14.64
N GLN A 1130 -15.63 -20.29 14.22
CA GLN A 1130 -15.91 -18.89 13.88
C GLN A 1130 -16.13 -18.70 12.38
N ASP A 1131 -17.13 -17.89 12.05
CA ASP A 1131 -17.33 -17.35 10.71
C ASP A 1131 -16.82 -15.90 10.69
N ILE A 1132 -15.77 -15.61 9.92
CA ILE A 1132 -15.18 -14.26 9.83
C ILE A 1132 -15.62 -13.60 8.53
N LEU A 1133 -16.39 -12.51 8.66
CA LEU A 1133 -16.86 -11.70 7.55
C LEU A 1133 -15.74 -10.80 7.01
N LEU A 1134 -15.44 -10.92 5.72
CA LEU A 1134 -14.53 -10.03 4.98
C LEU A 1134 -15.29 -9.35 3.84
N THR A 1135 -15.96 -8.23 4.15
CA THR A 1135 -17.05 -7.73 3.30
C THR A 1135 -16.90 -6.30 2.80
N GLY A 1136 -15.87 -5.56 3.25
CA GLY A 1136 -15.71 -4.15 2.90
C GLY A 1136 -16.87 -3.27 3.39
N GLY A 1137 -17.60 -3.70 4.42
CA GLY A 1137 -18.74 -2.98 5.01
C GLY A 1137 -20.11 -3.42 4.50
N LEU A 1138 -20.18 -4.33 3.52
CA LEU A 1138 -21.45 -4.96 3.12
C LEU A 1138 -22.04 -5.75 4.29
N LYS A 1139 -23.34 -5.57 4.50
CA LYS A 1139 -24.12 -6.20 5.56
C LYS A 1139 -24.89 -7.40 5.04
#